data_AF-A0A916VNC3-F1
#
_entry.id   AF-A0A916VNC3-F1
#
_cell.length_a   1.000
_cell.length_b   1.000
_cell.length_c   1.000
_cell.angle_alpha   90.00
_cell.angle_beta   90.00
_cell.angle_gamma   90.00
#
_symmetry.space_group_name_H-M   'P 1'
#
loop_
_entity.id
_entity.type
_entity.pdbx_description
1 polymer ?
#
loop_
_entity_poly.entity_id
_entity_poly.type
_entity_poly.pdbx_seq_one_letter_code
_entity_poly.pdbx_strand_id
1 'polypeptide(L)'
;MTHTADRFYLKIQQVEKVCLFELAWGRGQQLSVTLPYPEELTIFYQDWQTKYLSFYHRALRGRVVSTGTIIRQVDWEQKLVQAEAKLLCEFHRWLRHEKLYEIRAIIAQAAKQKTENLLPSQHNTHVPTIDIFLTCNSQDLCRLPWEVWEITEFAASSKIRIVRQPINIHYTPVNYQSKPCRGKARVLAILGDDTGLNFQVDREAVKSLSPIAEVEFVGWQPHESQAELKDKIVKAIKDERGWDILFFAGHSNENLNTGGELAIAPGTSISMIEIAQSLTIAKQRGLQFAIFNSCSGLSIANTLIDLGLSQVAVMREPIHNQVAQEFLVRFLQSLAEYKDVHESLLSACQFLKLEKNLTYPSTYLIPSLFCHPDAPLFRLQPSRIKDKCKRWLPSKQEAMALGALILCSWQLSTQSFLIEKRVLVQAMYRQFTNQLDRQNSSPVLLVEIDEESIKKAKISDPRPMDRSYIAKIIDRLTSINAKIIGVDYLFDRHQPKNDKKLSRTLRSSIKKQNTWFVLATSRNQAGGWFEPLPELASPNWQLQGDTFVIGYDSYVTHFTLLPRQYSSKRPLPFSYWLAVAHWLNFEQSGELVQPQINSSDNWVSQVKNHINQTTGEYKFLDLFSHSSRLQPLTKFSYKLGQMWMHPILDFSVPPEAVFQRLPAWQLLESNDSPLLPLTTLDKRPSIVIIAAGYKDAGLVAPGGDSFPLPAAVGYWRSQHPANPSKVFTGGEIHAYMVHHLLNQRLVIPIPNLWLILLAALLGKGTVLVLGNSTKTQKQEIILLLFLLTIIYALASLQIYISAAILLPWLLPSLTFWIYIFLYLINRKSSYLN
;
A
#
# COMPACT_ATOMS: atom_id res chain seq x y z
N MET A 1 22.56 5.02 43.65
CA MET A 1 22.73 4.75 42.20
C MET A 1 23.78 5.72 41.68
N THR A 2 25.03 5.29 41.59
CA THR A 2 26.13 6.08 41.01
C THR A 2 25.89 6.19 39.51
N HIS A 3 25.55 7.38 39.02
CA HIS A 3 25.51 7.65 37.59
C HIS A 3 26.92 7.49 37.02
N THR A 4 27.15 6.47 36.19
CA THR A 4 28.39 6.32 35.43
C THR A 4 28.49 7.46 34.42
N ALA A 5 29.58 8.24 34.46
CA ALA A 5 29.79 9.33 33.52
C ALA A 5 30.17 8.77 32.14
N ASP A 6 29.42 9.16 31.11
CA ASP A 6 29.69 8.77 29.71
C ASP A 6 30.64 9.72 28.99
N ARG A 7 30.88 10.90 29.58
CA ARG A 7 31.66 12.00 29.02
C ARG A 7 32.61 12.55 30.07
N PHE A 8 33.85 12.76 29.66
CA PHE A 8 34.90 13.40 30.44
C PHE A 8 35.37 14.66 29.71
N TYR A 9 35.75 15.68 30.46
CA TYR A 9 36.32 16.91 29.94
C TYR A 9 37.74 17.02 30.47
N LEU A 10 38.73 16.94 29.59
CA LEU A 10 40.14 17.05 29.95
C LEU A 10 40.70 18.36 29.43
N LYS A 11 41.00 19.28 30.34
CA LYS A 11 41.61 20.55 30.02
C LYS A 11 43.11 20.49 30.36
N ILE A 12 43.94 20.87 29.39
CA ILE A 12 45.39 20.87 29.51
C ILE A 12 45.89 22.29 29.31
N GLN A 13 46.55 22.81 30.35
CA GLN A 13 47.10 24.15 30.35
C GLN A 13 48.60 24.09 30.57
N GLN A 14 49.36 24.53 29.57
CA GLN A 14 50.79 24.76 29.73
C GLN A 14 51.02 26.18 30.27
N VAL A 15 51.72 26.26 31.40
CA VAL A 15 52.20 27.51 32.01
C VAL A 15 53.69 27.30 32.27
N GLU A 16 54.53 28.05 31.56
CA GLU A 16 55.99 27.89 31.58
C GLU A 16 56.42 26.43 31.27
N LYS A 17 57.11 25.77 32.22
CA LYS A 17 57.63 24.40 32.08
C LYS A 17 56.71 23.34 32.68
N VAL A 18 55.46 23.68 32.98
CA VAL A 18 54.54 22.82 33.70
C VAL A 18 53.21 22.73 32.96
N CYS A 19 52.63 21.53 32.92
CA CYS A 19 51.28 21.29 32.42
C CYS A 19 50.34 20.93 33.55
N LEU A 20 49.23 21.66 33.64
CA LEU A 20 48.07 21.36 34.47
C LEU A 20 47.09 20.52 33.64
N PHE A 21 46.76 19.34 34.13
CA PHE A 21 45.73 18.44 33.61
C PHE A 21 44.53 18.51 34.54
N GLU A 22 43.41 19.00 34.06
CA GLU A 22 42.16 19.15 34.81
C GLU A 22 41.11 18.25 34.14
N LEU A 23 40.76 17.15 34.80
CA LEU A 23 39.72 16.21 34.38
C LEU A 23 38.41 16.55 35.11
N ALA A 24 37.33 16.83 34.38
CA ALA A 24 36.00 17.05 34.92
C ALA A 24 34.99 16.04 34.35
N TRP A 25 34.03 15.61 35.19
CA TRP A 25 32.96 14.68 34.79
C TRP A 25 31.72 14.78 35.70
N GLY A 26 30.63 14.14 35.29
CA GLY A 26 29.42 14.02 36.10
C GLY A 26 28.80 15.37 36.50
N ARG A 27 28.32 15.47 37.75
CA ARG A 27 27.68 16.68 38.31
C ARG A 27 28.66 17.51 39.13
N GLY A 28 29.76 17.93 38.50
CA GLY A 28 30.77 18.81 39.12
C GLY A 28 31.96 18.10 39.78
N GLN A 29 32.24 16.85 39.40
CA GLN A 29 33.45 16.16 39.85
C GLN A 29 34.64 16.67 39.03
N GLN A 30 35.76 16.95 39.70
CA GLN A 30 36.98 17.44 39.06
C GLN A 30 38.23 16.89 39.76
N LEU A 31 39.28 16.66 38.98
CA LEU A 31 40.60 16.23 39.44
C LEU A 31 41.67 17.01 38.67
N SER A 32 42.56 17.68 39.41
CA SER A 32 43.64 18.47 38.84
C SER A 32 44.99 17.90 39.21
N VAL A 33 45.84 17.70 38.20
CA VAL A 33 47.19 17.15 38.35
C VAL A 33 48.17 18.06 37.63
N THR A 34 49.31 18.32 38.27
CA THR A 34 50.37 19.17 37.73
C THR A 34 51.64 18.35 37.53
N LEU A 35 52.17 18.37 36.30
CA LEU A 35 53.41 17.67 35.93
C LEU A 35 54.31 18.53 35.04
N PRO A 36 55.64 18.33 35.09
CA PRO A 36 56.55 19.02 34.20
C PRO A 36 56.24 18.67 32.74
N TYR A 37 56.32 19.67 31.86
CA TYR A 37 56.25 19.49 30.42
C TYR A 37 57.65 19.06 29.90
N PRO A 38 57.78 17.92 29.20
CA PRO A 38 59.07 17.52 28.65
C PRO A 38 59.43 18.44 27.47
N GLU A 39 60.47 19.26 27.61
CA GLU A 39 60.92 20.15 26.53
C GLU A 39 61.34 19.37 25.27
N GLU A 40 61.87 18.16 25.45
CA GLU A 40 62.19 17.22 24.36
C GLU A 40 60.98 16.88 23.49
N LEU A 41 59.76 16.90 24.03
CA LEU A 41 58.55 16.56 23.29
C LEU A 41 58.29 17.56 22.15
N THR A 42 58.50 18.86 22.41
CA THR A 42 58.38 19.88 21.36
C THR A 42 59.45 19.70 20.29
N ILE A 43 60.67 19.36 20.69
CA ILE A 43 61.78 19.11 19.75
C ILE A 43 61.49 17.88 18.88
N PHE A 44 61.05 16.77 19.47
CA PHE A 44 60.69 15.57 18.72
C PHE A 44 59.46 15.77 17.84
N TYR A 45 58.51 16.59 18.26
CA TYR A 45 57.38 16.98 17.41
C TYR A 45 57.87 17.75 16.16
N GLN A 46 58.71 18.78 16.35
CA GLN A 46 59.26 19.57 15.24
C GLN A 46 60.13 18.73 14.30
N ASP A 47 60.95 17.82 14.86
CA ASP A 47 61.78 16.89 14.10
C ASP A 47 60.92 15.92 13.28
N TRP A 48 59.88 15.33 13.88
CA TRP A 48 58.90 14.50 13.19
C TRP A 48 58.19 15.27 12.08
N GLN A 49 57.66 16.46 12.37
CA GLN A 49 56.94 17.28 11.40
C GLN A 49 57.84 17.64 10.21
N THR A 50 59.08 18.05 10.46
CA THR A 50 60.04 18.41 9.40
C THR A 50 60.33 17.22 8.50
N LYS A 51 60.57 16.03 9.07
CA LYS A 51 60.81 14.80 8.31
C LYS A 51 59.57 14.31 7.58
N TYR A 52 58.39 14.46 8.19
CA TYR A 52 57.11 14.15 7.59
C TYR A 52 56.91 15.00 6.33
N LEU A 53 57.07 16.32 6.44
CA LEU A 53 56.93 17.24 5.31
C LEU A 53 58.00 17.00 4.24
N SER A 54 59.21 16.61 4.64
CA SER A 54 60.29 16.26 3.71
C SER A 54 60.00 14.96 2.95
N PHE A 55 59.42 13.95 3.61
CA PHE A 55 59.03 12.70 2.96
C PHE A 55 57.89 12.95 1.95
N TYR A 56 56.84 13.68 2.34
CA TYR A 56 55.66 13.94 1.51
C TYR A 56 55.76 15.21 0.63
N HIS A 57 56.96 15.74 0.37
CA HIS A 57 57.26 17.05 -0.22
C HIS A 57 56.60 17.44 -1.58
N ARG A 58 55.81 16.57 -2.22
CA ARG A 58 55.04 16.84 -3.46
C ARG A 58 53.55 16.62 -3.22
N ALA A 59 52.68 17.37 -3.91
CA ALA A 59 51.22 17.18 -3.88
C ALA A 59 50.60 17.21 -2.46
N LEU A 60 51.13 18.05 -1.57
CA LEU A 60 50.54 18.32 -0.25
C LEU A 60 49.34 19.25 -0.38
N ARG A 61 48.28 19.04 0.41
CA ARG A 61 47.07 19.89 0.41
C ARG A 61 47.24 21.22 1.18
N GLY A 62 48.41 21.89 1.11
CA GLY A 62 48.73 23.16 1.79
C GLY A 62 49.93 23.88 1.16
N ARG A 63 50.10 25.21 1.38
CA ARG A 63 51.23 25.96 0.79
C ARG A 63 52.51 25.71 1.58
N VAL A 64 53.50 25.07 0.96
CA VAL A 64 54.85 24.94 1.52
C VAL A 64 55.65 26.20 1.17
N VAL A 65 56.18 26.90 2.18
CA VAL A 65 57.16 27.97 1.98
C VAL A 65 58.45 27.32 1.49
N SER A 66 58.96 27.76 0.34
CA SER A 66 60.08 27.14 -0.37
C SER A 66 61.36 27.07 0.48
N THR A 67 61.66 25.92 1.07
CA THR A 67 63.01 25.56 1.53
C THR A 67 63.73 24.84 0.39
N GLY A 68 64.58 25.57 -0.34
CA GLY A 68 65.44 24.97 -1.34
C GLY A 68 66.61 24.26 -0.69
N THR A 69 66.89 23.00 -1.02
CA THR A 69 68.26 22.47 -1.08
C THR A 69 68.37 21.08 -1.76
N ILE A 70 69.33 20.99 -2.68
CA ILE A 70 70.32 19.93 -2.99
C ILE A 70 69.94 18.47 -2.65
N ILE A 71 69.98 17.63 -3.69
CA ILE A 71 69.75 16.17 -3.67
C ILE A 71 70.96 15.46 -3.05
N ARG A 72 70.79 14.97 -1.82
CA ARG A 72 71.57 13.84 -1.27
C ARG A 72 70.57 12.69 -1.12
N GLN A 73 70.94 11.46 -1.54
CA GLN A 73 70.11 10.26 -1.32
C GLN A 73 69.97 10.02 0.19
N VAL A 74 68.92 10.59 0.77
CA VAL A 74 68.56 10.42 2.17
C VAL A 74 67.35 9.51 2.20
N ASP A 75 67.44 8.42 2.95
CA ASP A 75 66.28 7.58 3.26
C ASP A 75 65.37 8.33 4.24
N TRP A 76 64.44 9.10 3.67
CA TRP A 76 63.47 9.89 4.43
C TRP A 76 62.43 9.01 5.12
N GLU A 77 62.15 7.81 4.60
CA GLU A 77 61.20 6.87 5.18
C GLU A 77 61.71 6.37 6.53
N GLN A 78 62.95 5.85 6.56
CA GLN A 78 63.57 5.38 7.79
C GLN A 78 63.70 6.51 8.82
N LYS A 79 64.08 7.71 8.39
CA LYS A 79 64.17 8.89 9.26
C LYS A 79 62.82 9.28 9.85
N LEU A 80 61.75 9.23 9.06
CA LEU A 80 60.39 9.54 9.50
C LEU A 80 59.92 8.52 10.55
N VAL A 81 60.09 7.22 10.29
CA VAL A 81 59.73 6.15 11.24
C VAL A 81 60.50 6.29 12.55
N GLN A 82 61.80 6.64 12.50
CA GLN A 82 62.59 6.90 13.71
C GLN A 82 62.10 8.13 14.47
N ALA A 83 61.73 9.21 13.78
CA ALA A 83 61.22 10.41 14.41
C ALA A 83 59.83 10.20 15.03
N GLU A 84 58.96 9.45 14.34
CA GLU A 84 57.67 8.99 14.87
C GLU A 84 57.87 8.19 16.15
N ALA A 85 58.77 7.20 16.13
CA ALA A 85 59.04 6.37 17.30
C ALA A 85 59.54 7.19 18.50
N LYS A 86 60.44 8.17 18.28
CA LYS A 86 60.92 9.08 19.34
C LYS A 86 59.81 9.94 19.90
N LEU A 87 59.01 10.57 19.03
CA LEU A 87 57.87 11.39 19.42
C LEU A 87 56.86 10.58 20.24
N LEU A 88 56.43 9.42 19.74
CA LEU A 88 55.44 8.59 20.42
C LEU A 88 55.96 8.00 21.73
N CYS A 89 57.23 7.60 21.78
CA CYS A 89 57.86 7.13 23.02
C CYS A 89 57.83 8.20 24.10
N GLU A 90 58.26 9.43 23.78
CA GLU A 90 58.22 10.54 24.73
C GLU A 90 56.81 10.96 25.11
N PHE A 91 55.90 11.00 24.14
CA PHE A 91 54.50 11.34 24.38
C PHE A 91 53.85 10.32 25.33
N HIS A 92 54.05 9.02 25.08
CA HIS A 92 53.55 7.97 25.95
C HIS A 92 54.23 7.96 27.32
N ARG A 93 55.54 8.23 27.40
CA ARG A 93 56.27 8.38 28.67
C ARG A 93 55.68 9.50 29.51
N TRP A 94 55.40 10.64 28.89
CA TRP A 94 54.77 11.79 29.54
C TRP A 94 53.37 11.46 30.06
N LEU A 95 52.53 10.83 29.24
CA LEU A 95 51.15 10.50 29.61
C LEU A 95 51.02 9.31 30.59
N ARG A 96 52.05 8.47 30.69
CA ARG A 96 52.16 7.38 31.67
C ARG A 96 52.80 7.79 33.00
N HIS A 97 53.17 9.07 33.16
CA HIS A 97 53.73 9.59 34.40
C HIS A 97 52.87 9.20 35.62
N GLU A 98 53.50 8.86 36.75
CA GLU A 98 52.84 8.36 37.97
C GLU A 98 51.74 9.31 38.49
N LYS A 99 52.00 10.62 38.47
CA LYS A 99 51.03 11.66 38.86
C LYS A 99 49.72 11.61 38.07
N LEU A 100 49.73 11.12 36.83
CA LEU A 100 48.53 11.00 35.99
C LEU A 100 47.76 9.68 36.23
N TYR A 101 48.24 8.80 37.13
CA TYR A 101 47.61 7.51 37.42
C TYR A 101 46.13 7.64 37.75
N GLU A 102 45.77 8.53 38.68
CA GLU A 102 44.38 8.73 39.12
C GLU A 102 43.45 9.16 37.97
N ILE A 103 43.89 10.09 37.11
CA ILE A 103 43.14 10.51 35.92
C ILE A 103 42.88 9.30 35.01
N ARG A 104 43.90 8.48 34.73
CA ARG A 104 43.77 7.31 33.86
C ARG A 104 42.89 6.23 34.50
N ALA A 105 43.03 5.99 35.80
CA ALA A 105 42.27 5.01 36.56
C ALA A 105 40.77 5.35 36.57
N ILE A 106 40.40 6.62 36.81
CA ILE A 106 39.00 7.08 36.81
C ILE A 106 38.34 6.84 35.45
N ILE A 107 39.01 7.25 34.37
CA ILE A 107 38.50 7.07 33.00
C ILE A 107 38.31 5.58 32.70
N ALA A 108 39.31 4.76 33.03
CA ALA A 108 39.27 3.32 32.76
C ALA A 108 38.20 2.58 33.58
N GLN A 109 38.01 2.99 34.84
CA GLN A 109 36.99 2.40 35.72
C GLN A 109 35.57 2.69 35.20
N ALA A 110 35.30 3.93 34.78
CA ALA A 110 34.02 4.28 34.17
C ALA A 110 33.76 3.43 32.90
N ALA A 111 34.82 3.21 32.11
CA ALA A 111 34.81 2.40 30.89
C ALA A 111 34.40 0.94 31.17
N LYS A 112 35.03 0.34 32.19
CA LYS A 112 34.72 -1.02 32.65
C LYS A 112 33.28 -1.14 33.15
N GLN A 113 32.84 -0.24 34.03
CA GLN A 113 31.47 -0.24 34.58
C GLN A 113 30.40 -0.13 33.49
N LYS A 114 30.66 0.67 32.44
CA LYS A 114 29.73 0.81 31.32
C LYS A 114 29.55 -0.50 30.54
N THR A 115 30.59 -1.31 30.45
CA THR A 115 30.49 -2.62 29.78
C THR A 115 29.74 -3.63 30.63
N GLU A 116 30.01 -3.66 31.94
CA GLU A 116 29.35 -4.59 32.88
C GLU A 116 27.84 -4.31 33.03
N ASN A 117 27.42 -3.05 32.93
CA ASN A 117 26.00 -2.66 33.08
C ASN A 117 25.14 -2.94 31.84
N LEU A 118 25.73 -3.27 30.68
CA LEU A 118 25.00 -3.60 29.46
C LEU A 118 24.78 -5.12 29.41
N LEU A 119 23.57 -5.58 29.75
CA LEU A 119 23.15 -6.98 29.57
C LEU A 119 23.36 -7.42 28.11
N PRO A 120 23.87 -8.64 27.84
CA PRO A 120 24.04 -9.15 26.48
C PRO A 120 22.67 -9.49 25.87
N SER A 121 21.93 -8.48 25.42
CA SER A 121 20.81 -8.67 24.51
C SER A 121 21.36 -9.05 23.14
N GLN A 122 20.93 -10.18 22.57
CA GLN A 122 21.43 -10.82 21.33
C GLN A 122 21.38 -9.96 20.04
N HIS A 123 21.12 -8.66 20.12
CA HIS A 123 21.01 -7.77 18.96
C HIS A 123 21.75 -6.42 19.08
N ASN A 124 22.51 -6.16 20.15
CA ASN A 124 23.32 -4.94 20.23
C ASN A 124 24.77 -5.22 19.78
N THR A 125 25.08 -4.88 18.52
CA THR A 125 26.42 -4.92 17.94
C THR A 125 27.30 -3.71 18.30
N HIS A 126 26.81 -2.76 19.10
CA HIS A 126 27.56 -1.57 19.48
C HIS A 126 28.38 -1.79 20.76
N VAL A 127 29.70 -1.67 20.64
CA VAL A 127 30.63 -1.64 21.77
C VAL A 127 30.40 -0.37 22.59
N PRO A 128 30.28 -0.43 23.93
CA PRO A 128 30.17 0.77 24.76
C PRO A 128 31.39 1.67 24.57
N THR A 129 31.14 2.99 24.47
CA THR A 129 32.18 4.00 24.28
C THR A 129 32.19 5.04 25.40
N ILE A 130 33.37 5.60 25.67
CA ILE A 130 33.54 6.79 26.53
C ILE A 130 34.21 7.88 25.72
N ASP A 131 33.70 9.11 25.83
CA ASP A 131 34.24 10.26 25.12
C ASP A 131 34.99 11.20 26.07
N ILE A 132 36.23 11.52 25.73
CA ILE A 132 37.07 12.53 26.40
C ILE A 132 37.13 13.76 25.51
N PHE A 133 36.57 14.88 25.98
CA PHE A 133 36.64 16.19 25.34
C PHE A 133 37.91 16.90 25.79
N LEU A 134 38.89 16.96 24.91
CA LEU A 134 40.18 17.60 25.10
C LEU A 134 40.12 19.10 24.78
N THR A 135 40.59 19.92 25.71
CA THR A 135 40.80 21.36 25.54
C THR A 135 42.25 21.71 25.84
N CYS A 136 42.94 22.36 24.91
CA CYS A 136 44.32 22.84 25.10
C CYS A 136 44.37 24.37 25.07
N ASN A 137 45.17 24.99 25.94
CA ASN A 137 45.36 26.45 25.95
C ASN A 137 46.37 26.95 24.89
N SER A 138 47.27 26.08 24.43
CA SER A 138 48.26 26.40 23.38
C SER A 138 48.02 25.58 22.12
N GLN A 139 48.36 26.16 20.96
CA GLN A 139 48.23 25.48 19.68
C GLN A 139 49.22 24.31 19.59
N ASP A 140 50.41 24.43 20.17
CA ASP A 140 51.42 23.36 20.21
C ASP A 140 50.91 22.10 20.93
N LEU A 141 50.26 22.27 22.09
CA LEU A 141 49.59 21.15 22.76
C LEU A 141 48.46 20.57 21.90
N CYS A 142 47.72 21.42 21.19
CA CYS A 142 46.64 20.96 20.31
C CYS A 142 47.18 20.18 19.09
N ARG A 143 48.43 20.39 18.66
CA ARG A 143 49.04 19.64 17.56
C ARG A 143 49.41 18.19 17.90
N LEU A 144 49.72 17.92 19.18
CA LEU A 144 50.13 16.59 19.63
C LEU A 144 49.09 15.51 19.28
N PRO A 145 49.53 14.26 19.01
CA PRO A 145 48.65 13.20 18.52
C PRO A 145 47.86 12.52 19.65
N TRP A 146 47.00 13.28 20.32
CA TRP A 146 46.20 12.80 21.46
C TRP A 146 45.36 11.56 21.16
N GLU A 147 44.96 11.33 19.92
CA GLU A 147 44.17 10.17 19.49
C GLU A 147 44.91 8.84 19.65
N VAL A 148 46.24 8.86 19.84
CA VAL A 148 47.05 7.67 20.15
C VAL A 148 47.30 7.46 21.65
N TRP A 149 46.63 8.22 22.51
CA TRP A 149 46.74 8.04 23.94
C TRP A 149 45.98 6.78 24.37
N GLU A 150 46.74 5.72 24.64
CA GLU A 150 46.22 4.41 25.03
C GLU A 150 46.24 4.24 26.55
N ILE A 151 45.05 4.12 27.16
CA ILE A 151 44.85 3.81 28.59
C ILE A 151 44.60 2.30 28.73
N THR A 152 45.61 1.49 28.37
CA THR A 152 45.50 0.03 28.27
C THR A 152 45.80 -0.73 29.56
N GLU A 153 46.42 -0.07 30.54
CA GLU A 153 46.91 -0.66 31.80
C GLU A 153 45.81 -1.16 32.77
N PHE A 154 44.53 -0.94 32.44
CA PHE A 154 43.39 -1.28 33.32
C PHE A 154 42.45 -2.36 32.77
N ALA A 155 42.83 -3.05 31.68
CA ALA A 155 42.02 -4.11 31.04
C ALA A 155 40.56 -3.69 30.74
N ALA A 156 40.35 -2.43 30.36
CA ALA A 156 39.03 -1.92 30.01
C ALA A 156 38.55 -2.49 28.66
N SER A 157 37.34 -3.07 28.64
CA SER A 157 36.72 -3.67 27.45
C SER A 157 36.02 -2.68 26.51
N SER A 158 35.76 -1.45 26.96
CA SER A 158 35.11 -0.39 26.18
C SER A 158 36.14 0.48 25.44
N LYS A 159 35.74 1.03 24.28
CA LYS A 159 36.60 1.97 23.52
C LYS A 159 36.56 3.37 24.14
N ILE A 160 37.72 3.85 24.60
CA ILE A 160 37.93 5.25 25.00
C ILE A 160 38.23 6.06 23.75
N ARG A 161 37.51 7.15 23.53
CA ARG A 161 37.63 7.99 22.34
C ARG A 161 37.96 9.42 22.75
N ILE A 162 38.87 10.07 22.03
CA ILE A 162 39.30 11.45 22.32
C ILE A 162 38.79 12.36 21.21
N VAL A 163 38.02 13.37 21.60
CA VAL A 163 37.53 14.45 20.73
C VAL A 163 38.08 15.77 21.23
N ARG A 164 38.26 16.73 20.34
CA ARG A 164 38.76 18.07 20.69
C ARG A 164 37.62 19.06 20.81
N GLN A 165 37.81 20.08 21.64
CA GLN A 165 36.94 21.25 21.66
C GLN A 165 37.77 22.53 21.88
N PRO A 166 37.32 23.68 21.35
CA PRO A 166 37.97 24.96 21.60
C PRO A 166 37.92 25.35 23.08
N ILE A 167 38.83 26.26 23.49
CA ILE A 167 38.84 26.79 24.86
C ILE A 167 37.64 27.68 25.16
N ASN A 168 37.19 28.43 24.15
CA ASN A 168 36.02 29.31 24.24
C ASN A 168 35.01 28.86 23.18
N ILE A 169 33.76 28.71 23.59
CA ILE A 169 32.65 28.38 22.69
C ILE A 169 31.53 29.38 22.99
N HIS A 170 31.28 30.29 22.04
CA HIS A 170 30.34 31.40 22.23
C HIS A 170 28.92 31.04 21.78
N TYR A 171 28.76 30.13 20.82
CA TYR A 171 27.47 29.81 20.23
C TYR A 171 27.06 28.35 20.47
N THR A 172 25.81 28.15 20.87
CA THR A 172 25.24 26.83 21.09
C THR A 172 24.88 26.12 19.77
N PRO A 173 24.85 24.77 19.76
CA PRO A 173 24.36 24.00 18.63
C PRO A 173 22.85 24.17 18.51
N VAL A 174 22.33 23.99 17.30
CA VAL A 174 20.87 23.98 17.07
C VAL A 174 20.31 22.65 17.58
N ASN A 175 19.15 22.67 18.24
CA ASN A 175 18.46 21.43 18.58
C ASN A 175 17.77 20.86 17.32
N TYR A 176 18.37 19.85 16.71
CA TYR A 176 17.85 19.22 15.50
C TYR A 176 16.76 18.15 15.77
N GLN A 177 16.44 17.84 17.03
CA GLN A 177 15.45 16.82 17.39
C GLN A 177 14.00 17.22 17.05
N SER A 178 13.74 18.52 16.87
CA SER A 178 12.40 19.09 16.63
C SER A 178 12.08 19.38 15.17
N LYS A 179 13.02 19.17 14.22
CA LYS A 179 12.79 19.48 12.80
C LYS A 179 12.15 18.31 12.05
N PRO A 180 11.18 18.57 11.16
CA PRO A 180 10.54 17.53 10.36
C PRO A 180 11.59 16.80 9.51
N CYS A 181 11.52 15.45 9.51
CA CYS A 181 12.43 14.58 8.77
C CYS A 181 12.48 14.98 7.28
N ARG A 182 13.60 15.54 6.85
CA ARG A 182 13.94 15.67 5.43
C ARG A 182 14.28 14.28 4.89
N GLY A 183 13.95 14.02 3.62
CA GLY A 183 14.03 12.71 2.97
C GLY A 183 15.40 12.02 3.07
N LYS A 184 16.28 12.25 2.09
CA LYS A 184 17.69 11.82 2.14
C LYS A 184 18.53 12.92 2.79
N ALA A 185 19.62 12.56 3.46
CA ALA A 185 20.61 13.53 3.95
C ALA A 185 21.21 14.30 2.76
N ARG A 186 21.60 15.56 2.92
CA ARG A 186 22.17 16.41 1.87
C ARG A 186 23.64 16.73 2.16
N VAL A 187 24.50 16.54 1.16
CA VAL A 187 25.95 16.76 1.23
C VAL A 187 26.34 17.82 0.21
N LEU A 188 26.94 18.91 0.69
CA LEU A 188 27.59 19.91 -0.15
C LEU A 188 29.09 19.61 -0.19
N ALA A 189 29.64 19.35 -1.38
CA ALA A 189 31.06 19.09 -1.59
C ALA A 189 31.70 20.25 -2.37
N ILE A 190 32.53 21.03 -1.69
CA ILE A 190 33.31 22.13 -2.26
C ILE A 190 34.70 21.60 -2.64
N LEU A 191 35.01 21.63 -3.93
CA LEU A 191 36.34 21.30 -4.47
C LEU A 191 37.07 22.62 -4.75
N GLY A 192 38.16 22.84 -4.02
CA GLY A 192 38.95 24.06 -4.07
C GLY A 192 39.96 24.09 -5.21
N ASP A 193 41.04 24.84 -5.00
CA ASP A 193 42.17 24.94 -5.93
C ASP A 193 42.80 23.56 -6.16
N ASP A 194 42.82 23.12 -7.42
CA ASP A 194 43.36 21.84 -7.88
C ASP A 194 44.81 21.97 -8.41
N THR A 195 45.48 23.11 -8.20
CA THR A 195 46.88 23.31 -8.58
C THR A 195 47.80 22.27 -7.91
N GLY A 196 48.20 21.25 -8.67
CA GLY A 196 49.03 20.16 -8.15
C GLY A 196 48.26 19.09 -7.35
N LEU A 197 46.92 19.13 -7.39
CA LEU A 197 46.02 18.14 -6.77
C LEU A 197 45.10 17.53 -7.83
N ASN A 198 44.62 16.31 -7.57
CA ASN A 198 43.59 15.67 -8.38
C ASN A 198 42.46 15.24 -7.46
N PHE A 199 41.25 15.74 -7.67
CA PHE A 199 40.08 15.45 -6.84
C PHE A 199 39.14 14.38 -7.42
N GLN A 200 39.56 13.63 -8.45
CA GLN A 200 38.72 12.61 -9.07
C GLN A 200 38.31 11.53 -8.05
N VAL A 201 39.27 11.03 -7.27
CA VAL A 201 39.00 10.02 -6.22
C VAL A 201 38.14 10.62 -5.11
N ASP A 202 38.38 11.87 -4.69
CA ASP A 202 37.52 12.55 -3.71
C ASP A 202 36.07 12.66 -4.21
N ARG A 203 35.90 13.05 -5.47
CA ARG A 203 34.59 13.16 -6.13
C ARG A 203 33.88 11.81 -6.19
N GLU A 204 34.59 10.74 -6.55
CA GLU A 204 34.04 9.38 -6.58
C GLU A 204 33.66 8.88 -5.18
N ALA A 205 34.51 9.13 -4.19
CA ALA A 205 34.26 8.78 -2.79
C ALA A 205 32.99 9.45 -2.27
N VAL A 206 32.82 10.76 -2.47
CA VAL A 206 31.60 11.47 -2.04
C VAL A 206 30.38 11.02 -2.84
N LYS A 207 30.52 10.81 -4.16
CA LYS A 207 29.43 10.28 -5.01
C LYS A 207 28.92 8.92 -4.56
N SER A 208 29.76 8.09 -3.93
CA SER A 208 29.36 6.78 -3.41
C SER A 208 28.21 6.86 -2.39
N LEU A 209 27.99 8.03 -1.76
CA LEU A 209 26.87 8.27 -0.85
C LEU A 209 25.52 8.48 -1.55
N SER A 210 25.47 8.70 -2.86
CA SER A 210 24.23 8.98 -3.63
C SER A 210 23.04 8.02 -3.39
N PRO A 211 23.26 6.71 -3.10
CA PRO A 211 22.17 5.80 -2.75
C PRO A 211 21.42 6.25 -1.48
N ILE A 212 22.11 6.85 -0.51
CA ILE A 212 21.60 7.19 0.83
C ILE A 212 21.55 8.69 1.13
N ALA A 213 22.26 9.53 0.36
CA ALA A 213 22.31 10.98 0.47
C ALA A 213 22.15 11.66 -0.90
N GLU A 214 21.71 12.92 -0.91
CA GLU A 214 21.80 13.82 -2.08
C GLU A 214 23.14 14.54 -2.03
N VAL A 215 23.91 14.51 -3.12
CA VAL A 215 25.25 15.07 -3.19
C VAL A 215 25.29 16.17 -4.25
N GLU A 216 25.77 17.35 -3.87
CA GLU A 216 25.98 18.48 -4.77
C GLU A 216 27.45 18.91 -4.74
N PHE A 217 28.03 19.18 -5.91
CA PHE A 217 29.41 19.61 -6.04
C PHE A 217 29.50 21.07 -6.46
N VAL A 218 30.38 21.83 -5.82
CA VAL A 218 30.74 23.20 -6.19
C VAL A 218 32.26 23.27 -6.33
N GLY A 219 32.74 23.93 -7.37
CA GLY A 219 34.16 24.18 -7.59
C GLY A 219 34.37 25.22 -8.66
N TRP A 220 35.62 25.66 -8.80
CA TRP A 220 36.01 26.67 -9.78
C TRP A 220 36.00 26.11 -11.21
N GLN A 221 35.87 27.00 -12.19
CA GLN A 221 36.01 26.70 -13.62
C GLN A 221 36.99 27.70 -14.26
N PRO A 222 37.76 27.32 -15.30
CA PRO A 222 38.82 28.16 -15.89
C PRO A 222 38.42 29.56 -16.36
N HIS A 223 37.13 29.79 -16.63
CA HIS A 223 36.60 31.05 -17.17
C HIS A 223 35.71 31.83 -16.18
N GLU A 224 35.65 31.41 -14.91
CA GLU A 224 34.82 32.01 -13.86
C GLU A 224 35.60 33.11 -13.13
N SER A 225 35.01 34.29 -12.93
CA SER A 225 35.67 35.36 -12.18
C SER A 225 35.75 35.03 -10.68
N GLN A 226 36.72 35.60 -9.98
CA GLN A 226 36.89 35.39 -8.53
C GLN A 226 35.64 35.78 -7.73
N ALA A 227 34.96 36.86 -8.14
CA ALA A 227 33.75 37.34 -7.47
C ALA A 227 32.56 36.39 -7.70
N GLU A 228 32.37 35.90 -8.94
CA GLU A 228 31.31 34.93 -9.26
C GLU A 228 31.50 33.61 -8.52
N LEU A 229 32.74 33.11 -8.44
CA LEU A 229 33.05 31.90 -7.69
C LEU A 229 32.73 32.04 -6.20
N LYS A 230 33.13 33.16 -5.58
CA LYS A 230 32.82 33.43 -4.16
C LYS A 230 31.31 33.52 -3.94
N ASP A 231 30.57 34.20 -4.80
CA ASP A 231 29.11 34.29 -4.70
C ASP A 231 28.44 32.92 -4.87
N LYS A 232 28.90 32.11 -5.85
CA LYS A 232 28.41 30.74 -6.07
C LYS A 232 28.63 29.85 -4.85
N ILE A 233 29.80 29.90 -4.22
CA ILE A 233 30.09 29.15 -2.98
C ILE A 233 29.18 29.62 -1.85
N VAL A 234 29.06 30.94 -1.64
CA VAL A 234 28.17 31.52 -0.62
C VAL A 234 26.72 31.12 -0.84
N LYS A 235 26.23 31.19 -2.08
CA LYS A 235 24.88 30.81 -2.47
C LYS A 235 24.63 29.32 -2.25
N ALA A 236 25.59 28.46 -2.60
CA ALA A 236 25.49 27.02 -2.37
C ALA A 236 25.44 26.70 -0.88
N ILE A 237 26.31 27.29 -0.05
CA ILE A 237 26.27 27.14 1.42
C ILE A 237 24.89 27.58 1.96
N LYS A 238 24.30 28.64 1.40
CA LYS A 238 23.00 29.21 1.75
C LYS A 238 21.81 28.58 1.00
N ASP A 239 21.88 27.34 0.52
CA ASP A 239 20.72 26.67 -0.07
C ASP A 239 19.54 26.64 0.93
N GLU A 240 18.34 26.99 0.46
CA GLU A 240 17.10 27.01 1.26
C GLU A 240 16.69 25.62 1.73
N ARG A 241 16.97 24.60 0.91
CA ARG A 241 16.74 23.19 1.26
C ARG A 241 17.66 22.72 2.40
N GLY A 242 18.74 23.45 2.67
CA GLY A 242 19.71 23.20 3.76
C GLY A 242 20.61 21.98 3.54
N TRP A 243 21.70 21.90 4.30
CA TRP A 243 22.69 20.82 4.22
C TRP A 243 22.73 20.04 5.52
N ASP A 244 23.16 18.78 5.49
CA ASP A 244 23.47 18.00 6.71
C ASP A 244 25.00 17.87 6.87
N ILE A 245 25.71 17.71 5.75
CA ILE A 245 27.17 17.57 5.67
C ILE A 245 27.77 18.62 4.73
N LEU A 246 28.86 19.26 5.17
CA LEU A 246 29.74 20.09 4.34
C LEU A 246 31.09 19.39 4.17
N PHE A 247 31.51 19.18 2.93
CA PHE A 247 32.80 18.61 2.59
C PHE A 247 33.65 19.64 1.84
N PHE A 248 34.91 19.77 2.23
CA PHE A 248 35.90 20.58 1.50
C PHE A 248 37.13 19.73 1.18
N ALA A 249 37.58 19.78 -0.08
CA ALA A 249 38.88 19.25 -0.51
C ALA A 249 39.62 20.33 -1.31
N GLY A 250 40.86 20.62 -0.92
CA GLY A 250 41.64 21.71 -1.51
C GLY A 250 42.84 22.06 -0.65
N HIS A 251 43.53 23.14 -1.00
CA HIS A 251 44.54 23.72 -0.11
C HIS A 251 43.87 24.57 0.98
N SER A 252 44.42 24.51 2.20
CA SER A 252 44.07 25.45 3.27
C SER A 252 45.29 25.86 4.08
N ASN A 253 45.18 27.01 4.72
CA ASN A 253 46.21 27.57 5.60
C ASN A 253 45.60 27.92 6.96
N GLU A 254 46.41 27.79 8.01
CA GLU A 254 46.06 28.34 9.31
C GLU A 254 46.28 29.84 9.33
N ASN A 255 45.28 30.57 9.80
CA ASN A 255 45.39 31.98 10.09
C ASN A 255 44.48 32.28 11.28
N LEU A 256 45.09 32.52 12.45
CA LEU A 256 44.35 32.77 13.69
C LEU A 256 43.48 34.03 13.61
N ASN A 257 43.89 35.03 12.83
CA ASN A 257 43.15 36.28 12.69
C ASN A 257 41.91 36.14 11.81
N THR A 258 41.93 35.23 10.85
CA THR A 258 40.83 35.03 9.89
C THR A 258 40.07 33.71 10.08
N GLY A 259 40.45 32.93 11.11
CA GLY A 259 39.87 31.62 11.42
C GLY A 259 40.29 30.49 10.46
N GLY A 260 41.26 30.76 9.59
CA GLY A 260 41.72 29.86 8.52
C GLY A 260 41.27 30.31 7.12
N GLU A 261 42.00 29.86 6.11
CA GLU A 261 41.78 30.21 4.70
C GLU A 261 41.66 28.96 3.83
N LEU A 262 40.66 28.96 2.94
CA LEU A 262 40.40 27.90 1.97
C LEU A 262 40.78 28.40 0.57
N ALA A 263 41.71 27.74 -0.11
CA ALA A 263 42.03 28.04 -1.50
C ALA A 263 40.93 27.45 -2.40
N ILE A 264 40.23 28.31 -3.11
CA ILE A 264 39.05 27.93 -3.93
C ILE A 264 39.36 27.89 -5.42
N ALA A 265 40.39 28.61 -5.86
CA ALA A 265 40.92 28.62 -7.22
C ALA A 265 42.38 29.08 -7.19
N PRO A 266 43.17 28.89 -8.27
CA PRO A 266 44.54 29.38 -8.34
C PRO A 266 44.64 30.86 -7.95
N GLY A 267 45.49 31.16 -6.96
CA GLY A 267 45.69 32.52 -6.45
C GLY A 267 44.50 33.14 -5.70
N THR A 268 43.43 32.38 -5.44
CA THR A 268 42.18 32.89 -4.82
C THR A 268 41.83 32.08 -3.59
N SER A 269 41.56 32.77 -2.47
CA SER A 269 41.17 32.14 -1.22
C SER A 269 39.95 32.82 -0.60
N ILE A 270 39.27 32.10 0.28
CA ILE A 270 38.16 32.58 1.09
C ILE A 270 38.46 32.26 2.56
N SER A 271 38.40 33.28 3.41
CA SER A 271 38.59 33.10 4.84
C SER A 271 37.33 32.60 5.54
N MET A 272 37.49 31.98 6.71
CA MET A 272 36.35 31.52 7.50
C MET A 272 35.46 32.68 7.97
N ILE A 273 36.05 33.85 8.27
CA ILE A 273 35.29 35.07 8.61
C ILE A 273 34.42 35.53 7.44
N GLU A 274 34.91 35.50 6.20
CA GLU A 274 34.13 35.88 5.00
C GLU A 274 32.85 35.05 4.83
N ILE A 275 32.87 33.77 5.23
CA ILE A 275 31.71 32.86 5.10
C ILE A 275 30.98 32.57 6.41
N ALA A 276 31.36 33.19 7.53
CA ALA A 276 30.79 32.92 8.84
C ALA A 276 29.26 33.11 8.89
N GLN A 277 28.74 34.17 8.25
CA GLN A 277 27.30 34.41 8.15
C GLN A 277 26.60 33.33 7.33
N SER A 278 27.18 32.93 6.19
CA SER A 278 26.65 31.88 5.31
C SER A 278 26.59 30.54 6.04
N LEU A 279 27.63 30.19 6.79
CA LEU A 279 27.70 28.98 7.60
C LEU A 279 26.70 29.01 8.77
N THR A 280 26.49 30.17 9.38
CA THR A 280 25.46 30.35 10.42
C THR A 280 24.06 30.05 9.87
N ILE A 281 23.76 30.53 8.66
CA ILE A 281 22.51 30.22 7.96
C ILE A 281 22.42 28.71 7.64
N ALA A 282 23.49 28.11 7.12
CA ALA A 282 23.53 26.67 6.83
C ALA A 282 23.29 25.82 8.10
N LYS A 283 23.91 26.19 9.22
CA LYS A 283 23.69 25.57 10.55
C LYS A 283 22.23 25.67 10.97
N GLN A 284 21.66 26.87 10.94
CA GLN A 284 20.24 27.10 11.24
C GLN A 284 19.32 26.29 10.32
N ARG A 285 19.78 25.96 9.12
CA ARG A 285 19.04 25.15 8.15
C ARG A 285 19.33 23.67 8.22
N GLY A 286 20.21 23.16 9.06
CA GLY A 286 20.42 21.71 9.19
C GLY A 286 21.87 21.26 9.24
N LEU A 287 22.85 22.12 8.91
CA LEU A 287 24.24 21.69 8.79
C LEU A 287 24.75 21.25 10.16
N GLN A 288 25.18 19.99 10.26
CA GLN A 288 25.59 19.34 11.50
C GLN A 288 27.06 18.98 11.48
N PHE A 289 27.55 18.43 10.37
CA PHE A 289 28.90 17.91 10.26
C PHE A 289 29.66 18.59 9.12
N ALA A 290 30.92 18.91 9.35
CA ALA A 290 31.84 19.33 8.30
C ALA A 290 33.11 18.50 8.31
N ILE A 291 33.66 18.24 7.12
CA ILE A 291 34.94 17.55 6.93
C ILE A 291 35.81 18.36 5.98
N PHE A 292 36.95 18.80 6.49
CA PHE A 292 37.97 19.52 5.73
C PHE A 292 39.11 18.55 5.46
N ASN A 293 39.07 17.93 4.28
CA ASN A 293 40.11 17.05 3.79
C ASN A 293 41.24 17.88 3.16
N SER A 294 41.74 18.85 3.92
CA SER A 294 42.70 19.88 3.55
C SER A 294 43.66 20.14 4.73
N CYS A 295 44.80 20.77 4.48
CA CYS A 295 45.87 20.90 5.48
C CYS A 295 45.63 21.99 6.54
N SER A 296 46.25 21.85 7.71
CA SER A 296 46.29 22.90 8.73
C SER A 296 44.87 23.32 9.16
N GLY A 297 44.07 22.35 9.59
CA GLY A 297 42.66 22.54 9.87
C GLY A 297 42.32 22.96 11.30
N LEU A 298 43.30 23.16 12.19
CA LEU A 298 43.05 23.47 13.60
C LEU A 298 42.27 24.80 13.77
N SER A 299 42.70 25.86 13.08
CA SER A 299 42.00 27.16 13.11
C SER A 299 40.58 27.10 12.55
N ILE A 300 40.39 26.33 11.47
CA ILE A 300 39.08 26.11 10.83
C ILE A 300 38.14 25.37 11.79
N ALA A 301 38.62 24.28 12.40
CA ALA A 301 37.83 23.51 13.35
C ALA A 301 37.42 24.34 14.56
N ASN A 302 38.35 25.12 15.12
CA ASN A 302 38.07 26.01 16.23
C ASN A 302 36.99 27.03 15.88
N THR A 303 37.13 27.70 14.73
CA THR A 303 36.17 28.70 14.26
C THR A 303 34.78 28.10 14.04
N LEU A 304 34.68 26.92 13.44
CA LEU A 304 33.41 26.28 13.15
C LEU A 304 32.68 25.76 14.39
N ILE A 305 33.41 25.17 15.35
CA ILE A 305 32.82 24.75 16.63
C ILE A 305 32.42 25.97 17.45
N ASP A 306 33.23 27.04 17.46
CA ASP A 306 32.89 28.29 18.14
C ASP A 306 31.60 28.90 17.56
N LEU A 307 31.43 28.88 16.23
CA LEU A 307 30.19 29.25 15.54
C LEU A 307 28.99 28.32 15.84
N GLY A 308 29.19 27.29 16.65
CA GLY A 308 28.17 26.34 17.12
C GLY A 308 27.87 25.20 16.16
N LEU A 309 28.75 24.91 15.18
CA LEU A 309 28.63 23.70 14.38
C LEU A 309 28.84 22.47 15.26
N SER A 310 28.10 21.39 15.03
CA SER A 310 28.10 20.25 15.95
C SER A 310 29.40 19.46 15.94
N GLN A 311 29.99 19.23 14.76
CA GLN A 311 31.24 18.48 14.60
C GLN A 311 32.03 18.90 13.36
N VAL A 312 33.36 18.85 13.46
CA VAL A 312 34.28 19.14 12.36
C VAL A 312 35.42 18.13 12.35
N ALA A 313 35.59 17.39 11.26
CA ALA A 313 36.77 16.56 11.02
C ALA A 313 37.81 17.34 10.19
N VAL A 314 39.07 17.34 10.62
CA VAL A 314 40.16 18.09 9.99
C VAL A 314 41.48 17.31 9.98
N MET A 315 42.43 17.78 9.18
CA MET A 315 43.83 17.34 9.23
C MET A 315 44.65 18.34 10.03
N ARG A 316 45.35 17.89 11.09
CA ARG A 316 46.15 18.78 11.95
C ARG A 316 47.37 19.38 11.26
N GLU A 317 47.96 18.60 10.37
CA GLU A 317 49.18 18.90 9.65
C GLU A 317 48.95 18.76 8.15
N PRO A 318 49.87 19.26 7.31
CA PRO A 318 49.75 19.02 5.90
C PRO A 318 49.70 17.53 5.55
N ILE A 319 48.84 17.14 4.60
CA ILE A 319 48.63 15.74 4.20
C ILE A 319 48.82 15.60 2.69
N HIS A 320 49.45 14.50 2.28
CA HIS A 320 49.62 14.15 0.87
C HIS A 320 48.27 13.80 0.21
N ASN A 321 48.07 14.23 -1.04
CA ASN A 321 46.79 14.09 -1.74
C ASN A 321 46.24 12.65 -1.75
N GLN A 322 47.09 11.66 -2.02
CA GLN A 322 46.68 10.24 -2.05
C GLN A 322 46.25 9.72 -0.68
N VAL A 323 46.92 10.16 0.39
CA VAL A 323 46.59 9.76 1.76
C VAL A 323 45.23 10.33 2.15
N ALA A 324 44.99 11.59 1.81
CA ALA A 324 43.71 12.26 2.03
C ALA A 324 42.56 11.56 1.27
N GLN A 325 42.82 11.04 0.07
CA GLN A 325 41.86 10.24 -0.70
C GLN A 325 41.54 8.90 -0.03
N GLU A 326 42.57 8.14 0.35
CA GLU A 326 42.43 6.84 1.03
C GLU A 326 41.68 6.98 2.37
N PHE A 327 42.03 8.01 3.15
CA PHE A 327 41.30 8.38 4.36
C PHE A 327 39.82 8.63 4.07
N LEU A 328 39.51 9.46 3.07
CA LEU A 328 38.14 9.85 2.76
C LEU A 328 37.29 8.67 2.32
N VAL A 329 37.83 7.79 1.47
CA VAL A 329 37.14 6.57 1.02
C VAL A 329 36.74 5.74 2.24
N ARG A 330 37.68 5.45 3.14
CA ARG A 330 37.41 4.61 4.32
C ARG A 330 36.46 5.28 5.31
N PHE A 331 36.60 6.59 5.50
CA PHE A 331 35.73 7.39 6.35
C PHE A 331 34.28 7.35 5.85
N LEU A 332 34.06 7.61 4.56
CA LEU A 332 32.72 7.65 3.98
C LEU A 332 32.07 6.27 3.89
N GLN A 333 32.85 5.20 3.66
CA GLN A 333 32.36 3.83 3.77
C GLN A 333 31.80 3.54 5.17
N SER A 334 32.55 3.90 6.22
CA SER A 334 32.12 3.72 7.61
C SER A 334 30.85 4.54 7.92
N LEU A 335 30.76 5.77 7.41
CA LEU A 335 29.59 6.61 7.57
C LEU A 335 28.37 6.04 6.84
N ALA A 336 28.57 5.44 5.65
CA ALA A 336 27.52 4.77 4.88
C ALA A 336 26.99 3.48 5.55
N GLU A 337 27.79 2.87 6.43
CA GLU A 337 27.39 1.79 7.35
C GLU A 337 26.61 2.31 8.58
N TYR A 338 26.24 3.60 8.59
CA TYR A 338 25.50 4.26 9.66
C TYR A 338 26.24 4.34 11.01
N LYS A 339 27.57 4.20 11.00
CA LYS A 339 28.44 4.52 12.16
C LYS A 339 28.44 6.03 12.41
N ASP A 340 28.79 6.42 13.63
CA ASP A 340 28.96 7.84 13.94
C ASP A 340 30.26 8.40 13.33
N VAL A 341 30.36 9.72 13.20
CA VAL A 341 31.54 10.36 12.57
C VAL A 341 32.84 10.11 13.32
N HIS A 342 32.81 9.87 14.64
CA HIS A 342 34.02 9.58 15.41
C HIS A 342 34.49 8.15 15.16
N GLU A 343 33.57 7.19 15.18
CA GLU A 343 33.87 5.81 14.80
C GLU A 343 34.37 5.71 13.36
N SER A 344 33.82 6.54 12.46
CA SER A 344 34.25 6.64 11.07
C SER A 344 35.68 7.20 10.95
N LEU A 345 36.01 8.23 11.75
CA LEU A 345 37.37 8.78 11.84
C LEU A 345 38.36 7.72 12.34
N LEU A 346 38.05 7.06 13.46
CA LEU A 346 38.91 6.06 14.07
C LEU A 346 39.12 4.86 13.14
N SER A 347 38.08 4.43 12.41
CA SER A 347 38.16 3.35 11.43
C SER A 347 39.10 3.71 10.27
N ALA A 348 39.06 4.98 9.81
CA ALA A 348 39.97 5.46 8.78
C ALA A 348 41.42 5.58 9.29
N CYS A 349 41.64 6.08 10.51
CA CYS A 349 42.98 6.13 11.11
C CYS A 349 43.54 4.72 11.34
N GLN A 350 42.72 3.77 11.78
CA GLN A 350 43.14 2.38 11.97
C GLN A 350 43.53 1.71 10.64
N PHE A 351 42.78 1.99 9.57
CA PHE A 351 43.14 1.55 8.21
C PHE A 351 44.50 2.11 7.78
N LEU A 352 44.74 3.41 7.99
CA LEU A 352 46.05 4.01 7.70
C LEU A 352 47.18 3.37 8.52
N LYS A 353 46.95 3.07 9.80
CA LYS A 353 47.94 2.48 10.73
C LYS A 353 48.24 1.01 10.45
N LEU A 354 47.23 0.20 10.10
CA LEU A 354 47.38 -1.26 10.00
C LEU A 354 47.61 -1.73 8.56
N GLU A 355 46.92 -1.13 7.59
CA GLU A 355 46.92 -1.62 6.21
C GLU A 355 47.80 -0.78 5.28
N LYS A 356 47.97 0.52 5.57
CA LYS A 356 48.71 1.45 4.69
C LYS A 356 50.00 2.00 5.30
N ASN A 357 50.39 1.60 6.50
CA ASN A 357 51.52 2.22 7.21
C ASN A 357 52.88 2.06 6.50
N LEU A 358 53.07 0.97 5.74
CA LEU A 358 54.29 0.78 4.93
C LEU A 358 54.35 1.75 3.73
N THR A 359 53.19 2.16 3.19
CA THR A 359 53.14 3.10 2.07
C THR A 359 53.04 4.54 2.54
N TYR A 360 52.35 4.76 3.66
CA TYR A 360 51.98 6.05 4.20
C TYR A 360 52.30 6.15 5.71
N PRO A 361 53.59 6.04 6.09
CA PRO A 361 54.01 6.09 7.49
C PRO A 361 53.58 7.39 8.17
N SER A 362 53.32 7.31 9.48
CA SER A 362 52.89 8.42 10.34
C SER A 362 51.55 9.10 10.00
N THR A 363 50.86 8.75 8.91
CA THR A 363 49.69 9.51 8.45
C THR A 363 48.45 9.34 9.31
N TYR A 364 48.33 8.22 10.03
CA TYR A 364 47.26 7.99 10.99
C TYR A 364 47.29 8.95 12.19
N LEU A 365 48.40 9.68 12.39
CA LEU A 365 48.59 10.70 13.42
C LEU A 365 48.06 12.09 13.04
N ILE A 366 47.36 12.24 11.92
CA ILE A 366 46.98 13.56 11.38
C ILE A 366 45.49 13.86 11.52
N PRO A 367 44.56 12.94 11.19
CA PRO A 367 43.14 13.24 11.28
C PRO A 367 42.71 13.53 12.72
N SER A 368 41.78 14.46 12.87
CA SER A 368 41.30 14.99 14.14
C SER A 368 39.81 15.25 14.06
N LEU A 369 39.08 15.01 15.14
CA LEU A 369 37.67 15.39 15.27
C LEU A 369 37.49 16.42 16.39
N PHE A 370 36.84 17.52 16.04
CA PHE A 370 36.37 18.53 16.96
C PHE A 370 34.86 18.41 17.13
N CYS A 371 34.38 18.51 18.36
CA CYS A 371 32.97 18.37 18.71
C CYS A 371 32.52 19.50 19.63
N HIS A 372 31.31 20.01 19.40
CA HIS A 372 30.63 20.82 20.39
C HIS A 372 30.14 19.92 21.54
N PRO A 373 30.39 20.25 22.83
CA PRO A 373 30.07 19.38 23.97
C PRO A 373 28.58 19.05 24.11
N ASP A 374 27.71 20.01 23.80
CA ASP A 374 26.26 19.83 23.86
C ASP A 374 25.64 19.18 22.62
N ALA A 375 26.44 18.82 21.61
CA ALA A 375 25.94 18.19 20.39
C ALA A 375 26.05 16.66 20.45
N PRO A 376 25.04 15.91 19.96
CA PRO A 376 25.18 14.48 19.73
C PRO A 376 26.08 14.21 18.52
N LEU A 377 26.76 13.05 18.50
CA LEU A 377 27.55 12.65 17.34
C LEU A 377 26.65 12.46 16.11
N PHE A 378 27.07 13.00 14.97
CA PHE A 378 26.37 12.88 13.71
C PHE A 378 26.46 11.45 13.20
N ARG A 379 25.35 10.96 12.65
CA ARG A 379 25.26 9.69 11.92
C ARG A 379 24.25 9.82 10.79
N LEU A 380 24.51 9.17 9.67
CA LEU A 380 23.47 8.99 8.65
C LEU A 380 22.33 8.13 9.23
N GLN A 381 21.08 8.51 8.94
CA GLN A 381 19.92 7.71 9.36
C GLN A 381 19.34 6.95 8.16
N PRO A 382 18.95 5.67 8.33
CA PRO A 382 18.23 4.95 7.28
C PRO A 382 16.87 5.61 7.00
N SER A 383 16.45 5.58 5.73
CA SER A 383 15.15 6.15 5.31
C SER A 383 13.99 5.42 5.99
N ARG A 384 13.39 6.04 7.01
CA ARG A 384 12.26 5.50 7.80
C ARG A 384 11.04 5.10 6.96
N ILE A 385 10.90 5.61 5.74
CA ILE A 385 9.75 5.31 4.86
C ILE A 385 9.83 3.88 4.30
N LYS A 386 11.02 3.44 3.87
CA LYS A 386 11.20 2.08 3.34
C LYS A 386 10.96 1.03 4.41
N ASP A 387 11.38 1.29 5.65
CA ASP A 387 11.16 0.36 6.77
C ASP A 387 9.71 0.33 7.23
N LYS A 388 8.99 1.46 7.17
CA LYS A 388 7.55 1.48 7.40
C LYS A 388 6.81 0.69 6.31
N CYS A 389 7.14 0.86 5.03
CA CYS A 389 6.51 0.09 3.96
C CYS A 389 6.81 -1.41 4.05
N LYS A 390 8.03 -1.80 4.46
CA LYS A 390 8.36 -3.22 4.70
C LYS A 390 7.50 -3.86 5.79
N ARG A 391 7.10 -3.12 6.82
CA ARG A 391 6.21 -3.64 7.88
C ARG A 391 4.79 -3.94 7.41
N TRP A 392 4.36 -3.34 6.30
CA TRP A 392 3.05 -3.60 5.69
C TRP A 392 3.03 -4.84 4.79
N LEU A 393 4.19 -5.42 4.47
CA LEU A 393 4.24 -6.68 3.73
C LEU A 393 3.73 -7.85 4.61
N PRO A 394 3.00 -8.80 4.02
CA PRO A 394 2.53 -9.96 4.75
C PRO A 394 3.71 -10.86 5.18
N SER A 395 3.61 -11.46 6.37
CA SER A 395 4.51 -12.54 6.79
C SER A 395 4.30 -13.81 5.94
N LYS A 396 5.20 -14.80 6.02
CA LYS A 396 5.05 -16.06 5.25
C LYS A 396 3.72 -16.76 5.54
N GLN A 397 3.33 -16.84 6.82
CA GLN A 397 2.06 -17.46 7.23
C GLN A 397 0.85 -16.64 6.77
N GLU A 398 0.92 -15.30 6.89
CA GLU A 398 -0.12 -14.40 6.39
C GLU A 398 -0.29 -14.54 4.86
N ALA A 399 0.82 -14.62 4.12
CA ALA A 399 0.81 -14.79 2.68
C ALA A 399 0.25 -16.16 2.26
N MET A 400 0.60 -17.24 2.97
CA MET A 400 0.01 -18.57 2.74
C MET A 400 -1.49 -18.58 3.00
N ALA A 401 -1.95 -18.01 4.11
CA ALA A 401 -3.36 -17.95 4.45
C ALA A 401 -4.16 -17.07 3.46
N LEU A 402 -3.61 -15.90 3.10
CA LEU A 402 -4.20 -15.04 2.08
C LEU A 402 -4.27 -15.74 0.72
N GLY A 403 -3.20 -16.44 0.32
CA GLY A 403 -3.16 -17.23 -0.91
C GLY A 403 -4.24 -18.32 -0.94
N ALA A 404 -4.41 -19.06 0.16
CA ALA A 404 -5.47 -20.07 0.28
C ALA A 404 -6.88 -19.46 0.15
N LEU A 405 -7.14 -18.32 0.81
CA LEU A 405 -8.43 -17.64 0.74
C LEU A 405 -8.72 -17.07 -0.65
N ILE A 406 -7.70 -16.54 -1.33
CA ILE A 406 -7.81 -16.09 -2.73
C ILE A 406 -8.16 -17.27 -3.64
N LEU A 407 -7.48 -18.41 -3.50
CA LEU A 407 -7.77 -19.61 -4.28
C LEU A 407 -9.19 -20.14 -4.01
N CYS A 408 -9.61 -20.20 -2.75
CA CYS A 408 -10.98 -20.56 -2.39
C CYS A 408 -12.01 -19.59 -2.99
N SER A 409 -11.74 -18.28 -2.94
CA SER A 409 -12.61 -17.26 -3.52
C SER A 409 -12.61 -17.28 -5.05
N TRP A 410 -11.56 -17.79 -5.70
CA TRP A 410 -11.50 -17.86 -7.16
C TRP A 410 -12.42 -18.95 -7.72
N GLN A 411 -12.71 -19.99 -6.94
CA GLN A 411 -13.54 -21.10 -7.40
C GLN A 411 -15.02 -20.72 -7.50
N LEU A 412 -15.61 -20.86 -8.68
CA LEU A 412 -17.01 -20.51 -8.95
C LEU A 412 -17.99 -21.28 -8.06
N SER A 413 -17.77 -22.59 -7.86
CA SER A 413 -18.63 -23.41 -6.99
C SER A 413 -18.67 -22.88 -5.55
N THR A 414 -17.54 -22.41 -5.02
CA THR A 414 -17.47 -21.80 -3.69
C THR A 414 -18.24 -20.48 -3.66
N GLN A 415 -18.07 -19.63 -4.67
CA GLN A 415 -18.81 -18.37 -4.76
C GLN A 415 -20.32 -18.62 -4.81
N SER A 416 -20.76 -19.56 -5.66
CA SER A 416 -22.16 -19.92 -5.78
C SER A 416 -22.74 -20.43 -4.47
N PHE A 417 -22.06 -21.37 -3.80
CA PHE A 417 -22.49 -21.88 -2.50
C PHE A 417 -22.62 -20.77 -1.46
N LEU A 418 -21.64 -19.86 -1.37
CA LEU A 418 -21.66 -18.75 -0.42
C LEU A 418 -22.77 -17.74 -0.71
N ILE A 419 -23.02 -17.41 -1.99
CA ILE A 419 -24.11 -16.52 -2.39
C ILE A 419 -25.46 -17.18 -2.08
N GLU A 420 -25.65 -18.45 -2.40
CA GLU A 420 -26.88 -19.18 -2.11
C GLU A 420 -27.21 -19.16 -0.61
N LYS A 421 -26.24 -19.49 0.26
CA LYS A 421 -26.44 -19.39 1.72
C LYS A 421 -26.65 -17.96 2.18
N ARG A 422 -26.00 -16.99 1.53
CA ARG A 422 -26.18 -15.57 1.86
C ARG A 422 -27.59 -15.07 1.54
N VAL A 423 -28.20 -15.55 0.46
CA VAL A 423 -29.59 -15.24 0.08
C VAL A 423 -30.59 -15.95 1.01
N LEU A 424 -30.29 -17.18 1.46
CA LEU A 424 -31.08 -17.85 2.49
C LEU A 424 -31.12 -17.04 3.80
N VAL A 425 -29.96 -16.63 4.31
CA VAL A 425 -29.89 -15.79 5.52
C VAL A 425 -30.62 -14.46 5.31
N GLN A 426 -30.58 -13.92 4.10
CA GLN A 426 -31.34 -12.72 3.76
C GLN A 426 -32.85 -12.91 3.85
N ALA A 427 -33.36 -14.06 3.39
CA ALA A 427 -34.79 -14.40 3.49
C ALA A 427 -35.23 -14.46 4.95
N MET A 428 -34.46 -15.15 5.79
CA MET A 428 -34.67 -15.22 7.24
C MET A 428 -34.63 -13.83 7.88
N TYR A 429 -33.67 -12.99 7.49
CA TYR A 429 -33.54 -11.63 8.00
C TYR A 429 -34.76 -10.78 7.66
N ARG A 430 -35.25 -10.81 6.40
CA ARG A 430 -36.47 -10.10 5.98
C ARG A 430 -37.70 -10.52 6.77
N GLN A 431 -37.86 -11.82 7.02
CA GLN A 431 -38.96 -12.33 7.84
C GLN A 431 -38.85 -11.81 9.27
N PHE A 432 -37.66 -11.92 9.86
CA PHE A 432 -37.40 -11.52 11.24
C PHE A 432 -37.60 -10.01 11.46
N THR A 433 -37.19 -9.17 10.51
CA THR A 433 -37.36 -7.71 10.58
C THR A 433 -38.70 -7.21 10.03
N ASN A 434 -39.58 -8.10 9.59
CA ASN A 434 -40.86 -7.78 8.94
C ASN A 434 -40.73 -6.83 7.73
N GLN A 435 -39.61 -6.90 7.00
CA GLN A 435 -39.33 -6.12 5.79
C GLN A 435 -39.73 -6.89 4.52
N LEU A 436 -40.95 -7.41 4.53
CA LEU A 436 -41.59 -8.04 3.39
C LEU A 436 -42.53 -7.01 2.77
N ASP A 437 -42.31 -6.65 1.50
CA ASP A 437 -43.19 -5.75 0.75
C ASP A 437 -44.54 -6.45 0.47
N ARG A 438 -45.39 -6.54 1.48
CA ARG A 438 -46.73 -7.13 1.39
C ARG A 438 -47.77 -6.16 0.77
N GLN A 439 -47.41 -4.88 0.61
CA GLN A 439 -48.31 -3.86 0.08
C GLN A 439 -48.43 -3.88 -1.45
N ASN A 440 -47.39 -4.32 -2.16
CA ASN A 440 -47.43 -4.51 -3.60
C ASN A 440 -48.05 -5.87 -3.92
N SER A 441 -49.14 -5.85 -4.68
CA SER A 441 -49.69 -7.06 -5.29
C SER A 441 -48.74 -7.68 -6.27
N SER A 442 -48.67 -9.00 -6.26
CA SER A 442 -47.98 -9.80 -7.26
C SER A 442 -48.44 -9.37 -8.67
N PRO A 443 -47.56 -8.89 -9.55
CA PRO A 443 -47.94 -8.44 -10.89
C PRO A 443 -48.21 -9.61 -11.84
N VAL A 444 -47.83 -10.83 -11.48
CA VAL A 444 -47.89 -12.02 -12.33
C VAL A 444 -48.90 -13.05 -11.81
N LEU A 445 -49.82 -13.47 -12.69
CA LEU A 445 -50.56 -14.72 -12.58
C LEU A 445 -49.80 -15.83 -13.30
N LEU A 446 -49.28 -16.79 -12.55
CA LEU A 446 -48.66 -17.99 -13.12
C LEU A 446 -49.74 -19.07 -13.31
N VAL A 447 -50.22 -19.20 -14.54
CA VAL A 447 -51.13 -20.28 -14.94
C VAL A 447 -50.30 -21.51 -15.27
N GLU A 448 -50.23 -22.42 -14.31
CA GLU A 448 -49.36 -23.60 -14.38
C GLU A 448 -50.14 -24.80 -14.90
N ILE A 449 -49.68 -25.40 -15.99
CA ILE A 449 -50.18 -26.69 -16.47
C ILE A 449 -49.48 -27.76 -15.64
N ASP A 450 -50.09 -28.15 -14.53
CA ASP A 450 -49.59 -29.18 -13.62
C ASP A 450 -50.00 -30.60 -14.03
N GLU A 451 -49.53 -31.62 -13.30
CA GLU A 451 -49.88 -33.03 -13.52
C GLU A 451 -51.40 -33.28 -13.52
N GLU A 452 -52.13 -32.64 -12.61
CA GLU A 452 -53.59 -32.77 -12.55
C GLU A 452 -54.27 -32.13 -13.76
N SER A 453 -53.71 -31.04 -14.29
CA SER A 453 -54.16 -30.43 -15.55
C SER A 453 -54.03 -31.40 -16.72
N ILE A 454 -52.89 -32.11 -16.84
CA ILE A 454 -52.67 -33.11 -17.90
C ILE A 454 -53.68 -34.26 -17.78
N LYS A 455 -53.85 -34.80 -16.56
CA LYS A 455 -54.78 -35.90 -16.29
C LYS A 455 -56.23 -35.52 -16.59
N LYS A 456 -56.70 -34.38 -16.07
CA LYS A 456 -58.07 -33.89 -16.28
C LYS A 456 -58.35 -33.57 -17.74
N ALA A 457 -57.38 -33.02 -18.44
CA ALA A 457 -57.47 -32.75 -19.88
C ALA A 457 -57.38 -34.02 -20.75
N LYS A 458 -57.03 -35.17 -20.16
CA LYS A 458 -56.84 -36.47 -20.85
C LYS A 458 -55.79 -36.38 -21.96
N ILE A 459 -54.71 -35.66 -21.71
CA ILE A 459 -53.60 -35.51 -22.66
C ILE A 459 -52.64 -36.69 -22.49
N SER A 460 -52.54 -37.55 -23.50
CA SER A 460 -51.69 -38.74 -23.45
C SER A 460 -50.20 -38.44 -23.65
N ASP A 461 -49.87 -37.47 -24.51
CA ASP A 461 -48.50 -37.01 -24.76
C ASP A 461 -48.46 -35.48 -24.72
N PRO A 462 -47.84 -34.88 -23.68
CA PRO A 462 -47.74 -33.44 -23.54
C PRO A 462 -46.52 -32.82 -24.27
N ARG A 463 -45.81 -33.55 -25.16
CA ARG A 463 -44.59 -33.06 -25.84
C ARG A 463 -44.58 -33.33 -27.36
N PRO A 464 -45.01 -32.39 -28.22
CA PRO A 464 -45.38 -31.01 -27.90
C PRO A 464 -46.78 -30.91 -27.27
N MET A 465 -46.99 -29.91 -26.42
CA MET A 465 -48.25 -29.67 -25.72
C MET A 465 -49.43 -29.56 -26.70
N ASP A 466 -50.60 -30.08 -26.32
CA ASP A 466 -51.82 -29.97 -27.12
C ASP A 466 -52.23 -28.49 -27.27
N ARG A 467 -52.09 -27.97 -28.50
CA ARG A 467 -52.44 -26.58 -28.84
C ARG A 467 -53.93 -26.29 -28.66
N SER A 468 -54.78 -27.33 -28.71
CA SER A 468 -56.22 -27.21 -28.42
C SER A 468 -56.50 -26.92 -26.95
N TYR A 469 -55.64 -27.41 -26.05
CA TYR A 469 -55.70 -27.15 -24.61
C TYR A 469 -55.21 -25.75 -24.27
N ILE A 470 -54.07 -25.34 -24.84
CA ILE A 470 -53.56 -23.96 -24.74
C ILE A 470 -54.62 -22.95 -25.25
N ALA A 471 -55.30 -23.26 -26.37
CA ALA A 471 -56.39 -22.44 -26.88
C ALA A 471 -57.53 -22.27 -25.86
N LYS A 472 -57.97 -23.35 -25.19
CA LYS A 472 -59.02 -23.26 -24.15
C LYS A 472 -58.60 -22.35 -23.00
N ILE A 473 -57.34 -22.44 -22.56
CA ILE A 473 -56.79 -21.58 -21.51
C ILE A 473 -56.84 -20.12 -21.96
N ILE A 474 -56.34 -19.81 -23.16
CA ILE A 474 -56.32 -18.43 -23.69
C ILE A 474 -57.73 -17.88 -23.90
N ASP A 475 -58.68 -18.68 -24.39
CA ASP A 475 -60.09 -18.28 -24.51
C ASP A 475 -60.67 -17.88 -23.14
N ARG A 476 -60.38 -18.68 -22.10
CA ARG A 476 -60.81 -18.39 -20.73
C ARG A 476 -60.17 -17.12 -20.19
N LEU A 477 -58.85 -16.95 -20.37
CA LEU A 477 -58.13 -15.72 -20.00
C LEU A 477 -58.66 -14.48 -20.74
N THR A 478 -59.04 -14.64 -22.00
CA THR A 478 -59.67 -13.57 -22.79
C THR A 478 -61.04 -13.20 -22.23
N SER A 479 -61.83 -14.17 -21.75
CA SER A 479 -63.14 -13.92 -21.13
C SER A 479 -63.07 -13.13 -19.82
N ILE A 480 -61.93 -13.21 -19.12
CA ILE A 480 -61.66 -12.46 -17.88
C ILE A 480 -60.79 -11.21 -18.11
N ASN A 481 -60.66 -10.76 -19.37
CA ASN A 481 -59.94 -9.54 -19.77
C ASN A 481 -58.42 -9.55 -19.49
N ALA A 482 -57.75 -10.69 -19.68
CA ALA A 482 -56.29 -10.74 -19.62
C ALA A 482 -55.64 -9.95 -20.77
N LYS A 483 -54.93 -8.86 -20.45
CA LYS A 483 -54.29 -7.97 -21.43
C LYS A 483 -52.91 -8.42 -21.89
N ILE A 484 -52.15 -9.10 -21.04
CA ILE A 484 -50.77 -9.52 -21.33
C ILE A 484 -50.66 -11.02 -21.04
N ILE A 485 -50.37 -11.80 -22.07
CA ILE A 485 -50.26 -13.26 -21.97
C ILE A 485 -48.90 -13.70 -22.52
N GLY A 486 -48.04 -14.15 -21.64
CA GLY A 486 -46.83 -14.91 -21.96
C GLY A 486 -47.15 -16.39 -22.08
N VAL A 487 -46.65 -17.03 -23.13
CA VAL A 487 -46.81 -18.48 -23.32
C VAL A 487 -45.42 -19.12 -23.39
N ASP A 488 -45.07 -19.81 -22.31
CA ASP A 488 -43.79 -20.51 -22.14
C ASP A 488 -43.83 -21.92 -22.76
N TYR A 489 -44.16 -21.97 -24.05
CA TYR A 489 -44.16 -23.18 -24.88
C TYR A 489 -43.65 -22.86 -26.27
N LEU A 490 -42.89 -23.77 -26.87
CA LEU A 490 -42.45 -23.65 -28.25
C LEU A 490 -43.56 -24.04 -29.24
N PHE A 491 -43.69 -23.25 -30.30
CA PHE A 491 -44.69 -23.45 -31.35
C PHE A 491 -44.10 -23.78 -32.72
N ASP A 492 -42.93 -24.42 -32.75
CA ASP A 492 -42.18 -24.79 -33.96
C ASP A 492 -42.69 -26.06 -34.67
N ARG A 493 -43.34 -26.99 -33.95
CA ARG A 493 -43.79 -28.28 -34.50
C ARG A 493 -45.25 -28.27 -34.99
N HIS A 494 -45.53 -28.83 -36.15
CA HIS A 494 -46.86 -28.79 -36.78
C HIS A 494 -47.91 -29.72 -36.11
N GLN A 495 -49.12 -29.20 -35.82
CA GLN A 495 -50.32 -29.93 -35.38
C GLN A 495 -51.56 -29.46 -36.18
N PRO A 496 -51.80 -29.97 -37.40
CA PRO A 496 -52.59 -29.26 -38.44
C PRO A 496 -54.01 -28.84 -38.03
N LYS A 497 -54.72 -29.64 -37.24
CA LYS A 497 -56.07 -29.31 -36.75
C LYS A 497 -56.03 -28.32 -35.57
N ASN A 498 -55.07 -28.50 -34.66
CA ASN A 498 -54.98 -27.72 -33.43
C ASN A 498 -54.31 -26.35 -33.66
N ASP A 499 -53.44 -26.24 -34.66
CA ASP A 499 -52.76 -25.00 -35.08
C ASP A 499 -53.75 -23.95 -35.52
N LYS A 500 -54.70 -24.36 -36.38
CA LYS A 500 -55.78 -23.49 -36.84
C LYS A 500 -56.66 -23.02 -35.69
N LYS A 501 -56.90 -23.88 -34.69
CA LYS A 501 -57.70 -23.54 -33.51
C LYS A 501 -56.97 -22.50 -32.63
N LEU A 502 -55.70 -22.74 -32.33
CA LEU A 502 -54.90 -21.81 -31.52
C LEU A 502 -54.69 -20.47 -32.24
N SER A 503 -54.37 -20.48 -33.54
CA SER A 503 -54.24 -19.26 -34.36
C SER A 503 -55.51 -18.40 -34.34
N ARG A 504 -56.70 -19.03 -34.51
CA ARG A 504 -57.99 -18.33 -34.39
C ARG A 504 -58.20 -17.72 -33.01
N THR A 505 -57.82 -18.45 -31.97
CA THR A 505 -57.95 -18.02 -30.57
C THR A 505 -57.06 -16.81 -30.27
N LEU A 506 -55.77 -16.87 -30.64
CA LEU A 506 -54.82 -15.75 -30.50
C LEU A 506 -55.34 -14.50 -31.23
N ARG A 507 -55.76 -14.65 -32.49
CA ARG A 507 -56.31 -13.54 -33.30
C ARG A 507 -57.62 -13.00 -32.71
N SER A 508 -58.48 -13.85 -32.17
CA SER A 508 -59.73 -13.42 -31.53
C SER A 508 -59.45 -12.63 -30.26
N SER A 509 -58.48 -13.07 -29.45
CA SER A 509 -58.05 -12.37 -28.23
C SER A 509 -57.50 -10.98 -28.53
N ILE A 510 -56.61 -10.85 -29.53
CA ILE A 510 -56.11 -9.54 -29.99
C ILE A 510 -57.25 -8.64 -30.45
N LYS A 511 -58.16 -9.13 -31.31
CA LYS A 511 -59.28 -8.31 -31.81
C LYS A 511 -60.25 -7.85 -30.72
N LYS A 512 -60.50 -8.69 -29.71
CA LYS A 512 -61.48 -8.41 -28.65
C LYS A 512 -60.91 -7.55 -27.54
N GLN A 513 -59.64 -7.77 -27.17
CA GLN A 513 -59.06 -7.21 -25.95
C GLN A 513 -57.73 -6.50 -26.16
N ASN A 514 -57.22 -6.41 -27.38
CA ASN A 514 -55.88 -5.89 -27.71
C ASN A 514 -54.77 -6.61 -26.94
N THR A 515 -54.96 -7.92 -26.73
CA THR A 515 -54.07 -8.77 -25.95
C THR A 515 -52.65 -8.79 -26.53
N TRP A 516 -51.67 -8.52 -25.67
CA TRP A 516 -50.26 -8.68 -25.98
C TRP A 516 -49.82 -10.12 -25.78
N PHE A 517 -49.31 -10.75 -26.83
CA PHE A 517 -48.73 -12.09 -26.75
C PHE A 517 -47.20 -12.03 -26.77
N VAL A 518 -46.60 -12.65 -25.76
CA VAL A 518 -45.17 -12.95 -25.74
C VAL A 518 -45.01 -14.46 -25.85
N LEU A 519 -44.41 -14.95 -26.93
CA LEU A 519 -44.22 -16.38 -27.18
C LEU A 519 -42.77 -16.75 -26.89
N ALA A 520 -42.58 -17.85 -26.16
CA ALA A 520 -41.26 -18.37 -25.86
C ALA A 520 -40.51 -18.80 -27.13
N THR A 521 -39.20 -18.59 -27.10
CA THR A 521 -38.24 -19.18 -28.02
C THR A 521 -37.01 -19.65 -27.25
N SER A 522 -36.29 -20.57 -27.86
CA SER A 522 -35.02 -21.06 -27.34
C SER A 522 -34.07 -21.30 -28.50
N ARG A 523 -32.78 -21.39 -28.19
CA ARG A 523 -31.74 -21.57 -29.18
C ARG A 523 -31.69 -23.04 -29.64
N ASN A 524 -31.71 -23.26 -30.94
CA ASN A 524 -31.58 -24.60 -31.52
C ASN A 524 -30.10 -25.03 -31.61
N GLN A 525 -29.86 -26.32 -31.83
CA GLN A 525 -28.50 -26.89 -31.91
C GLN A 525 -27.67 -26.32 -33.07
N ALA A 526 -28.33 -25.88 -34.15
CA ALA A 526 -27.68 -25.23 -35.30
C ALA A 526 -27.33 -23.75 -35.05
N GLY A 527 -27.59 -23.23 -33.85
CA GLY A 527 -27.28 -21.86 -33.46
C GLY A 527 -28.34 -20.81 -33.84
N GLY A 528 -29.42 -21.21 -34.50
CA GLY A 528 -30.62 -20.41 -34.78
C GLY A 528 -31.65 -20.47 -33.64
N TRP A 529 -32.87 -19.99 -33.91
CA TRP A 529 -33.95 -19.88 -32.92
C TRP A 529 -35.16 -20.71 -33.34
N PHE A 530 -35.88 -21.27 -32.38
CA PHE A 530 -37.17 -21.91 -32.66
C PHE A 530 -38.22 -20.83 -32.89
N GLU A 531 -38.77 -20.76 -34.09
CA GLU A 531 -39.81 -19.79 -34.47
C GLU A 531 -41.21 -20.44 -34.45
N PRO A 532 -42.26 -19.72 -34.01
CA PRO A 532 -43.62 -20.17 -34.21
C PRO A 532 -43.89 -20.40 -35.70
N LEU A 533 -44.71 -21.39 -36.02
CA LEU A 533 -45.15 -21.60 -37.40
C LEU A 533 -45.84 -20.32 -37.94
N PRO A 534 -45.51 -19.85 -39.16
CA PRO A 534 -46.05 -18.60 -39.71
C PRO A 534 -47.58 -18.55 -39.79
N GLU A 535 -48.22 -19.71 -39.98
CA GLU A 535 -49.68 -19.87 -39.99
C GLU A 535 -50.32 -19.75 -38.58
N LEU A 536 -49.54 -20.02 -37.54
CA LEU A 536 -49.95 -19.94 -36.15
C LEU A 536 -49.78 -18.53 -35.60
N ALA A 537 -48.57 -17.97 -35.69
CA ALA A 537 -48.27 -16.63 -35.20
C ALA A 537 -47.30 -15.86 -36.12
N SER A 538 -47.67 -14.64 -36.50
CA SER A 538 -46.83 -13.77 -37.33
C SER A 538 -46.06 -12.76 -36.46
N PRO A 539 -44.79 -12.47 -36.77
CA PRO A 539 -43.98 -11.48 -36.04
C PRO A 539 -44.52 -10.04 -36.12
N ASN A 540 -45.57 -9.79 -36.91
CA ASN A 540 -46.18 -8.46 -37.06
C ASN A 540 -47.15 -8.11 -35.92
N TRP A 541 -47.54 -9.07 -35.07
CA TRP A 541 -48.46 -8.84 -33.95
C TRP A 541 -48.10 -9.56 -32.65
N GLN A 542 -47.02 -10.35 -32.63
CA GLN A 542 -46.54 -11.07 -31.44
C GLN A 542 -45.09 -10.71 -31.12
N LEU A 543 -44.73 -10.78 -29.85
CA LEU A 543 -43.34 -10.65 -29.40
C LEU A 543 -42.75 -12.03 -29.12
N GLN A 544 -41.52 -12.24 -29.56
CA GLN A 544 -40.80 -13.48 -29.30
C GLN A 544 -39.70 -13.26 -28.26
N GLY A 545 -39.67 -14.10 -27.24
CA GLY A 545 -38.81 -13.94 -26.08
C GLY A 545 -37.98 -15.18 -25.74
N ASP A 546 -36.67 -14.99 -25.56
CA ASP A 546 -35.72 -16.04 -25.19
C ASP A 546 -35.95 -16.50 -23.74
N THR A 547 -36.19 -17.79 -23.54
CA THR A 547 -36.40 -18.38 -22.21
C THR A 547 -35.11 -18.82 -21.53
N PHE A 548 -33.94 -18.54 -22.13
CA PHE A 548 -32.65 -18.91 -21.56
C PHE A 548 -32.41 -18.32 -20.15
N VAL A 549 -32.03 -19.20 -19.22
CA VAL A 549 -31.68 -18.88 -17.84
C VAL A 549 -30.19 -19.16 -17.58
N ILE A 550 -29.50 -18.23 -16.91
CA ILE A 550 -28.06 -18.32 -16.65
C ILE A 550 -27.78 -18.92 -15.27
N GLY A 551 -26.80 -19.84 -15.20
CA GLY A 551 -26.20 -20.30 -13.93
C GLY A 551 -26.99 -21.40 -13.21
N TYR A 552 -27.97 -21.99 -13.88
CA TYR A 552 -28.92 -22.88 -13.28
C TYR A 552 -28.29 -24.15 -12.67
N ASP A 553 -27.36 -24.80 -13.36
CA ASP A 553 -26.66 -26.02 -12.89
C ASP A 553 -25.67 -25.77 -11.72
N SER A 554 -25.59 -24.52 -11.22
CA SER A 554 -24.53 -24.06 -10.32
C SER A 554 -25.03 -23.41 -9.03
N TYR A 555 -26.24 -23.73 -8.56
CA TYR A 555 -26.84 -23.30 -7.28
C TYR A 555 -27.20 -21.79 -7.15
N VAL A 556 -26.76 -20.93 -8.07
CA VAL A 556 -27.13 -19.50 -8.11
C VAL A 556 -27.68 -19.13 -9.48
N THR A 557 -28.97 -18.79 -9.50
CA THR A 557 -29.63 -18.30 -10.72
C THR A 557 -29.30 -16.83 -10.93
N HIS A 558 -28.62 -16.55 -12.03
CA HIS A 558 -28.25 -15.21 -12.43
C HIS A 558 -29.35 -14.59 -13.30
N PHE A 559 -29.46 -13.27 -13.25
CA PHE A 559 -30.39 -12.54 -14.10
C PHE A 559 -29.92 -12.56 -15.56
N THR A 560 -30.77 -12.92 -16.52
CA THR A 560 -30.40 -12.90 -17.95
C THR A 560 -30.23 -11.47 -18.44
N LEU A 561 -28.98 -11.04 -18.58
CA LEU A 561 -28.62 -9.68 -18.98
C LEU A 561 -28.98 -9.36 -20.44
N LEU A 562 -29.42 -8.13 -20.66
CA LEU A 562 -29.62 -7.54 -21.97
C LEU A 562 -28.28 -7.25 -22.66
N PRO A 563 -28.21 -7.38 -24.00
CA PRO A 563 -27.01 -7.03 -24.74
C PRO A 563 -26.74 -5.52 -24.67
N ARG A 564 -25.50 -5.11 -24.94
CA ARG A 564 -25.18 -3.67 -25.01
C ARG A 564 -25.88 -2.95 -26.17
N GLN A 565 -26.09 -3.66 -27.27
CA GLN A 565 -26.78 -3.16 -28.45
C GLN A 565 -27.79 -4.21 -28.86
N TYR A 566 -28.99 -3.75 -29.21
CA TYR A 566 -30.03 -4.64 -29.72
C TYR A 566 -29.70 -5.03 -31.16
N SER A 567 -29.77 -6.33 -31.45
CA SER A 567 -29.71 -6.89 -32.80
C SER A 567 -30.98 -7.68 -33.04
N SER A 568 -31.67 -7.44 -34.14
CA SER A 568 -32.88 -8.19 -34.53
C SER A 568 -32.63 -9.70 -34.70
N LYS A 569 -31.36 -10.12 -34.82
CA LYS A 569 -30.96 -11.54 -34.91
C LYS A 569 -30.98 -12.29 -33.58
N ARG A 570 -31.10 -11.57 -32.44
CA ARG A 570 -31.15 -12.17 -31.10
C ARG A 570 -32.41 -11.71 -30.37
N PRO A 571 -33.37 -12.62 -30.11
CA PRO A 571 -34.51 -12.35 -29.25
C PRO A 571 -34.06 -11.86 -27.87
N LEU A 572 -34.81 -10.92 -27.31
CA LEU A 572 -34.62 -10.47 -25.93
C LEU A 572 -35.23 -11.47 -24.95
N PRO A 573 -34.88 -11.43 -23.66
CA PRO A 573 -35.44 -12.33 -22.66
C PRO A 573 -36.97 -12.28 -22.64
N PHE A 574 -37.60 -13.44 -22.49
CA PHE A 574 -39.06 -13.61 -22.40
C PHE A 574 -39.68 -12.71 -21.32
N SER A 575 -39.11 -12.73 -20.13
CA SER A 575 -39.51 -11.87 -19.01
C SER A 575 -39.31 -10.38 -19.28
N TYR A 576 -38.33 -9.99 -20.09
CA TYR A 576 -38.14 -8.58 -20.46
C TYR A 576 -39.32 -8.06 -21.29
N TRP A 577 -39.76 -8.83 -22.28
CA TRP A 577 -40.90 -8.45 -23.10
C TRP A 577 -42.21 -8.36 -22.32
N LEU A 578 -42.42 -9.26 -21.36
CA LEU A 578 -43.58 -9.20 -20.47
C LEU A 578 -43.56 -7.93 -19.60
N ALA A 579 -42.39 -7.58 -19.06
CA ALA A 579 -42.24 -6.34 -18.30
C ALA A 579 -42.47 -5.09 -19.19
N VAL A 580 -41.93 -5.08 -20.42
CA VAL A 580 -42.17 -4.00 -21.39
C VAL A 580 -43.65 -3.86 -21.71
N ALA A 581 -44.34 -4.97 -21.98
CA ALA A 581 -45.77 -4.97 -22.25
C ALA A 581 -46.56 -4.39 -21.05
N HIS A 582 -46.17 -4.75 -19.83
CA HIS A 582 -46.79 -4.23 -18.61
C HIS A 582 -46.62 -2.73 -18.48
N TRP A 583 -45.37 -2.26 -18.62
CA TRP A 583 -45.04 -0.84 -18.52
C TRP A 583 -45.85 -0.02 -19.53
N LEU A 584 -45.92 -0.45 -20.79
CA LEU A 584 -46.67 0.24 -21.85
C LEU A 584 -48.20 0.24 -21.62
N ASN A 585 -48.76 -0.83 -21.06
CA ASN A 585 -50.21 -0.93 -20.88
C ASN A 585 -50.72 -0.28 -19.59
N PHE A 586 -49.91 -0.22 -18.54
CA PHE A 586 -50.37 0.13 -17.19
C PHE A 586 -49.59 1.26 -16.51
N GLU A 587 -48.34 1.53 -16.88
CA GLU A 587 -47.49 2.53 -16.21
C GLU A 587 -47.23 3.77 -17.07
N GLN A 588 -47.18 3.62 -18.40
CA GLN A 588 -46.97 4.74 -19.31
C GLN A 588 -48.23 5.62 -19.41
N SER A 589 -48.03 6.94 -19.30
CA SER A 589 -49.06 7.93 -19.61
C SER A 589 -48.94 8.35 -21.08
N GLY A 590 -49.98 8.14 -21.90
CA GLY A 590 -49.98 8.54 -23.32
C GLY A 590 -50.81 7.64 -24.22
N GLU A 591 -50.61 7.78 -25.54
CA GLU A 591 -51.27 6.94 -26.54
C GLU A 591 -50.74 5.51 -26.49
N LEU A 592 -51.65 4.55 -26.28
CA LEU A 592 -51.33 3.13 -26.14
C LEU A 592 -50.97 2.50 -27.48
N VAL A 593 -49.77 1.94 -27.61
CA VAL A 593 -49.44 1.05 -28.74
C VAL A 593 -50.20 -0.26 -28.55
N GLN A 594 -50.80 -0.78 -29.63
CA GLN A 594 -51.56 -2.03 -29.57
C GLN A 594 -51.19 -2.95 -30.74
N PRO A 595 -51.16 -4.27 -30.53
CA PRO A 595 -50.82 -5.22 -31.59
C PRO A 595 -51.91 -5.25 -32.67
N GLN A 596 -51.50 -5.13 -33.94
CA GLN A 596 -52.42 -5.11 -35.08
C GLN A 596 -52.20 -6.31 -36.01
N ILE A 597 -53.22 -7.15 -36.16
CA ILE A 597 -53.13 -8.40 -36.94
C ILE A 597 -52.79 -8.17 -38.42
N ASN A 598 -53.26 -7.05 -38.99
CA ASN A 598 -53.11 -6.72 -40.41
C ASN A 598 -51.90 -5.80 -40.67
N SER A 599 -51.04 -5.55 -39.68
CA SER A 599 -49.86 -4.70 -39.87
C SER A 599 -48.85 -5.38 -40.80
N SER A 600 -48.26 -4.59 -41.71
CA SER A 600 -47.13 -4.99 -42.53
C SER A 600 -45.80 -4.92 -41.79
N ASP A 601 -45.74 -4.15 -40.69
CA ASP A 601 -44.52 -3.86 -39.97
C ASP A 601 -44.29 -4.84 -38.82
N ASN A 602 -43.03 -5.16 -38.57
CA ASN A 602 -42.65 -6.04 -37.47
C ASN A 602 -43.02 -5.42 -36.10
N TRP A 603 -43.66 -6.20 -35.23
CA TRP A 603 -44.18 -5.70 -33.95
C TRP A 603 -43.07 -5.25 -32.99
N VAL A 604 -41.94 -5.97 -32.96
CA VAL A 604 -40.78 -5.59 -32.14
C VAL A 604 -40.25 -4.21 -32.55
N SER A 605 -40.20 -3.92 -33.85
CA SER A 605 -39.78 -2.61 -34.37
C SER A 605 -40.75 -1.50 -33.97
N GLN A 606 -42.06 -1.74 -34.06
CA GLN A 606 -43.09 -0.77 -33.66
C GLN A 606 -42.96 -0.42 -32.17
N VAL A 607 -42.88 -1.43 -31.30
CA VAL A 607 -42.73 -1.26 -29.85
C VAL A 607 -41.44 -0.52 -29.51
N LYS A 608 -40.32 -0.93 -30.11
CA LYS A 608 -39.01 -0.29 -29.88
C LYS A 608 -39.01 1.18 -30.33
N ASN A 609 -39.57 1.46 -31.50
CA ASN A 609 -39.62 2.83 -32.04
C ASN A 609 -40.50 3.72 -31.16
N HIS A 610 -41.66 3.22 -30.74
CA HIS A 610 -42.52 3.95 -29.82
C HIS A 610 -41.80 4.28 -28.51
N ILE A 611 -41.16 3.28 -27.86
CA ILE A 611 -40.41 3.53 -26.62
C ILE A 611 -39.34 4.59 -26.84
N ASN A 612 -38.50 4.46 -27.88
CA ASN A 612 -37.45 5.45 -28.13
C ASN A 612 -37.98 6.86 -28.44
N GLN A 613 -39.19 6.97 -28.98
CA GLN A 613 -39.85 8.27 -29.24
C GLN A 613 -40.46 8.86 -27.96
N THR A 614 -41.04 8.02 -27.08
CA THR A 614 -41.75 8.50 -25.89
C THR A 614 -40.85 8.73 -24.68
N THR A 615 -39.75 7.99 -24.52
CA THR A 615 -38.91 8.11 -23.31
C THR A 615 -37.81 9.15 -23.41
N GLY A 616 -37.45 9.66 -24.59
CA GLY A 616 -36.54 10.80 -24.83
C GLY A 616 -35.08 10.66 -24.32
N GLU A 617 -34.89 10.31 -23.05
CA GLU A 617 -33.63 10.13 -22.32
C GLU A 617 -33.22 8.65 -22.14
N TYR A 618 -34.19 7.73 -21.99
CA TYR A 618 -33.91 6.30 -21.77
C TYR A 618 -34.01 5.50 -23.07
N LYS A 619 -32.93 4.80 -23.45
CA LYS A 619 -32.94 3.90 -24.61
C LYS A 619 -33.77 2.65 -24.28
N PHE A 620 -34.41 2.05 -25.29
CA PHE A 620 -35.24 0.84 -25.16
C PHE A 620 -34.66 -0.30 -24.29
N LEU A 621 -33.34 -0.45 -24.17
CA LEU A 621 -32.69 -1.49 -23.34
C LEU A 621 -32.40 -1.06 -21.89
N ASP A 622 -32.56 0.22 -21.56
CA ASP A 622 -32.30 0.82 -20.25
C ASP A 622 -33.61 1.08 -19.48
N LEU A 623 -34.77 0.65 -20.01
CA LEU A 623 -36.11 1.03 -19.55
C LEU A 623 -36.33 0.78 -18.05
N PHE A 624 -35.87 -0.36 -17.52
CA PHE A 624 -36.09 -0.75 -16.11
C PHE A 624 -34.88 -0.52 -15.22
N SER A 625 -33.67 -0.81 -15.71
CA SER A 625 -32.45 -0.66 -14.93
C SER A 625 -31.22 -0.75 -15.81
N HIS A 626 -30.27 0.15 -15.64
CA HIS A 626 -28.96 0.06 -16.30
C HIS A 626 -28.22 -1.23 -15.90
N SER A 627 -28.45 -1.74 -14.68
CA SER A 627 -27.85 -2.99 -14.20
C SER A 627 -28.36 -4.23 -14.92
N SER A 628 -29.48 -4.14 -15.65
CA SER A 628 -30.00 -5.24 -16.48
C SER A 628 -29.16 -5.47 -17.75
N ARG A 629 -28.22 -4.57 -18.08
CA ARG A 629 -27.33 -4.68 -19.24
C ARG A 629 -25.96 -5.22 -18.88
N LEU A 630 -25.31 -5.84 -19.87
CA LEU A 630 -23.94 -6.32 -19.73
C LEU A 630 -22.91 -5.18 -19.51
N GLN A 631 -22.52 -5.01 -18.24
CA GLN A 631 -21.55 -4.02 -17.80
C GLN A 631 -20.10 -4.36 -18.24
N PRO A 632 -19.23 -3.35 -18.43
CA PRO A 632 -17.81 -3.57 -18.77
C PRO A 632 -17.06 -4.45 -17.80
N LEU A 633 -17.24 -4.23 -16.51
CA LEU A 633 -16.53 -4.97 -15.48
C LEU A 633 -16.98 -6.44 -15.42
N THR A 634 -18.28 -6.69 -15.53
CA THR A 634 -18.85 -8.04 -15.64
C THR A 634 -18.44 -8.74 -16.93
N LYS A 635 -18.40 -8.02 -18.06
CA LYS A 635 -17.88 -8.58 -19.33
C LYS A 635 -16.40 -8.96 -19.21
N PHE A 636 -15.60 -8.15 -18.52
CA PHE A 636 -14.19 -8.44 -18.27
C PHE A 636 -14.03 -9.67 -17.38
N SER A 637 -14.84 -9.80 -16.32
CA SER A 637 -14.77 -10.96 -15.42
C SER A 637 -15.03 -12.27 -16.15
N TYR A 638 -15.91 -12.30 -17.16
CA TYR A 638 -16.14 -13.51 -17.96
C TYR A 638 -14.88 -14.02 -18.66
N LYS A 639 -13.98 -13.12 -19.09
CA LYS A 639 -12.69 -13.52 -19.67
C LYS A 639 -11.77 -14.23 -18.67
N LEU A 640 -11.98 -13.97 -17.38
CA LEU A 640 -11.28 -14.62 -16.28
C LEU A 640 -12.00 -15.87 -15.77
N GLY A 641 -13.11 -16.27 -16.41
CA GLY A 641 -13.97 -17.34 -15.91
C GLY A 641 -14.72 -16.96 -14.63
N GLN A 642 -15.02 -15.68 -14.43
CA GLN A 642 -15.62 -15.13 -13.21
C GLN A 642 -16.95 -14.41 -13.49
N MET A 643 -17.87 -14.36 -12.52
CA MET A 643 -19.20 -13.70 -12.65
C MET A 643 -19.32 -12.43 -11.80
N TRP A 644 -18.24 -11.65 -11.69
CA TRP A 644 -18.20 -10.47 -10.83
C TRP A 644 -19.25 -9.42 -11.20
N MET A 645 -19.96 -8.92 -10.18
CA MET A 645 -21.01 -7.91 -10.33
C MET A 645 -22.18 -8.34 -11.24
N HIS A 646 -22.28 -9.62 -11.62
CA HIS A 646 -23.42 -10.12 -12.39
C HIS A 646 -24.64 -10.15 -11.45
N PRO A 647 -25.74 -9.46 -11.77
CA PRO A 647 -26.92 -9.49 -10.93
C PRO A 647 -27.50 -10.89 -10.75
N ILE A 648 -27.97 -11.19 -9.55
CA ILE A 648 -28.64 -12.45 -9.23
C ILE A 648 -30.16 -12.27 -9.18
N LEU A 649 -30.89 -13.37 -9.36
CA LEU A 649 -32.31 -13.39 -8.99
C LEU A 649 -32.43 -13.40 -7.47
N ASP A 650 -33.03 -12.34 -6.92
CA ASP A 650 -33.25 -12.21 -5.48
C ASP A 650 -34.41 -13.11 -5.04
N PHE A 651 -34.08 -14.35 -4.68
CA PHE A 651 -35.00 -15.30 -4.07
C PHE A 651 -35.25 -15.07 -2.56
N SER A 652 -34.66 -14.02 -1.97
CA SER A 652 -35.02 -13.62 -0.61
C SER A 652 -36.43 -13.00 -0.55
N VAL A 653 -36.99 -12.59 -1.69
CA VAL A 653 -38.40 -12.20 -1.81
C VAL A 653 -39.27 -13.47 -1.85
N PRO A 654 -40.33 -13.58 -1.02
CA PRO A 654 -41.20 -14.75 -0.99
C PRO A 654 -42.00 -14.90 -2.30
N PRO A 655 -42.24 -16.13 -2.81
CA PRO A 655 -42.96 -16.36 -4.05
C PRO A 655 -44.33 -15.69 -4.12
N GLU A 656 -45.04 -15.61 -2.99
CA GLU A 656 -46.39 -15.03 -2.90
C GLU A 656 -46.39 -13.52 -3.20
N ALA A 657 -45.29 -12.82 -2.95
CA ALA A 657 -45.12 -11.42 -3.33
C ALA A 657 -44.79 -11.26 -4.83
N VAL A 658 -44.27 -12.31 -5.47
CA VAL A 658 -43.82 -12.29 -6.86
C VAL A 658 -44.92 -12.68 -7.82
N PHE A 659 -45.60 -13.79 -7.55
CA PHE A 659 -46.66 -14.30 -8.41
C PHE A 659 -47.76 -15.00 -7.62
N GLN A 660 -48.95 -15.01 -8.21
CA GLN A 660 -50.06 -15.86 -7.78
C GLN A 660 -50.10 -17.10 -8.68
N ARG A 661 -50.10 -18.28 -8.08
CA ARG A 661 -50.15 -19.54 -8.81
C ARG A 661 -51.59 -19.98 -9.01
N LEU A 662 -51.95 -20.36 -10.23
CA LEU A 662 -53.26 -20.91 -10.56
C LEU A 662 -53.09 -22.15 -11.47
N PRO A 663 -53.41 -23.36 -11.00
CA PRO A 663 -53.45 -24.54 -11.85
C PRO A 663 -54.40 -24.36 -13.03
N ALA A 664 -53.96 -24.75 -14.23
CA ALA A 664 -54.72 -24.54 -15.47
C ALA A 664 -56.10 -25.24 -15.44
N TRP A 665 -56.22 -26.42 -14.82
CA TRP A 665 -57.51 -27.08 -14.66
C TRP A 665 -58.50 -26.28 -13.79
N GLN A 666 -58.02 -25.59 -12.75
CA GLN A 666 -58.88 -24.77 -11.88
C GLN A 666 -59.44 -23.59 -12.64
N LEU A 667 -58.61 -22.94 -13.47
CA LEU A 667 -59.04 -21.85 -14.34
C LEU A 667 -60.16 -22.27 -15.32
N LEU A 668 -60.08 -23.49 -15.83
CA LEU A 668 -61.04 -24.02 -16.81
C LEU A 668 -62.35 -24.55 -16.20
N GLU A 669 -62.31 -25.09 -14.97
CA GLU A 669 -63.47 -25.69 -14.31
C GLU A 669 -64.26 -24.69 -13.43
N SER A 670 -63.66 -23.57 -13.02
CA SER A 670 -64.30 -22.62 -12.12
C SER A 670 -65.40 -21.82 -12.84
N ASN A 671 -66.66 -22.28 -12.75
CA ASN A 671 -67.83 -21.46 -13.04
C ASN A 671 -68.37 -20.74 -11.79
N ASP A 672 -68.14 -21.25 -10.55
CA ASP A 672 -68.64 -20.68 -9.27
C ASP A 672 -67.64 -20.78 -8.08
N SER A 673 -66.32 -20.85 -8.35
CA SER A 673 -65.32 -21.00 -7.27
C SER A 673 -65.10 -19.68 -6.49
N PRO A 674 -64.89 -19.69 -5.15
CA PRO A 674 -64.59 -18.50 -4.34
C PRO A 674 -63.29 -17.75 -4.74
N LEU A 675 -62.53 -18.25 -5.72
CA LEU A 675 -61.41 -17.59 -6.38
C LEU A 675 -61.81 -16.62 -7.51
N LEU A 676 -63.07 -16.64 -7.98
CA LEU A 676 -63.54 -15.75 -9.05
C LEU A 676 -63.41 -14.23 -8.74
N PRO A 677 -63.69 -13.77 -7.51
CA PRO A 677 -63.44 -12.37 -7.11
C PRO A 677 -61.95 -11.99 -7.03
N LEU A 678 -61.05 -12.97 -6.94
CA LEU A 678 -59.58 -12.78 -7.03
C LEU A 678 -59.09 -12.77 -8.50
N THR A 679 -59.91 -13.22 -9.45
CA THR A 679 -59.57 -13.30 -10.90
C THR A 679 -60.19 -12.20 -11.76
N THR A 680 -61.01 -11.29 -11.22
CA THR A 680 -61.28 -10.04 -11.94
C THR A 680 -59.97 -9.26 -11.98
N LEU A 681 -59.25 -9.36 -13.12
CA LEU A 681 -58.00 -8.65 -13.40
C LEU A 681 -58.08 -7.14 -13.14
N ASP A 682 -59.30 -6.61 -13.01
CA ASP A 682 -59.62 -5.25 -12.57
C ASP A 682 -59.10 -4.88 -11.17
N LYS A 683 -58.68 -5.85 -10.33
CA LYS A 683 -58.11 -5.61 -8.99
C LYS A 683 -56.83 -6.42 -8.66
N ARG A 684 -55.96 -6.72 -9.66
CA ARG A 684 -54.61 -7.42 -9.60
C ARG A 684 -54.72 -8.92 -9.94
N PRO A 685 -53.77 -9.63 -10.61
CA PRO A 685 -52.49 -9.27 -11.29
C PRO A 685 -52.66 -8.83 -12.76
N SER A 686 -51.64 -8.26 -13.41
CA SER A 686 -51.70 -7.63 -14.76
C SER A 686 -51.03 -8.41 -15.88
N ILE A 687 -50.17 -9.38 -15.54
CA ILE A 687 -49.45 -10.24 -16.49
C ILE A 687 -49.83 -11.69 -16.24
N VAL A 688 -50.15 -12.44 -17.29
CA VAL A 688 -50.39 -13.87 -17.19
C VAL A 688 -49.26 -14.64 -17.87
N ILE A 689 -48.68 -15.62 -17.19
CA ILE A 689 -47.70 -16.54 -17.76
C ILE A 689 -48.32 -17.94 -17.77
N ILE A 690 -48.48 -18.52 -18.96
CA ILE A 690 -48.86 -19.93 -19.13
C ILE A 690 -47.57 -20.74 -19.22
N ALA A 691 -47.31 -21.59 -18.23
CA ALA A 691 -46.07 -22.36 -18.13
C ALA A 691 -46.33 -23.83 -17.78
N ALA A 692 -45.30 -24.65 -17.93
CA ALA A 692 -45.35 -26.06 -17.55
C ALA A 692 -45.08 -26.26 -16.06
N GLY A 693 -45.76 -27.23 -15.46
CA GLY A 693 -45.57 -27.70 -14.08
C GLY A 693 -45.76 -29.21 -13.94
N TYR A 694 -45.59 -29.95 -15.04
CA TYR A 694 -45.66 -31.41 -15.10
C TYR A 694 -44.26 -32.00 -15.35
N LYS A 695 -44.06 -33.26 -14.94
CA LYS A 695 -42.75 -33.92 -14.88
C LYS A 695 -42.08 -34.07 -16.24
N ASP A 696 -42.85 -34.28 -17.30
CA ASP A 696 -42.31 -34.48 -18.65
C ASP A 696 -41.89 -33.16 -19.32
N ALA A 697 -42.19 -32.00 -18.73
CA ALA A 697 -41.87 -30.70 -19.30
C ALA A 697 -40.36 -30.54 -19.57
N GLY A 698 -40.03 -30.02 -20.76
CA GLY A 698 -38.64 -29.79 -21.17
C GLY A 698 -38.43 -29.90 -22.68
N LEU A 699 -37.39 -29.24 -23.19
CA LEU A 699 -37.07 -29.19 -24.62
C LEU A 699 -36.30 -30.42 -25.10
N VAL A 700 -35.24 -30.80 -24.40
CA VAL A 700 -34.32 -31.87 -24.80
C VAL A 700 -34.69 -33.20 -24.15
N ALA A 701 -34.94 -33.22 -22.85
CA ALA A 701 -35.29 -34.42 -22.08
C ALA A 701 -36.51 -34.16 -21.18
N PRO A 702 -37.24 -35.21 -20.76
CA PRO A 702 -38.26 -35.08 -19.73
C PRO A 702 -37.67 -34.44 -18.46
N GLY A 703 -38.39 -33.52 -17.83
CA GLY A 703 -37.92 -32.77 -16.67
C GLY A 703 -36.90 -31.67 -16.98
N GLY A 704 -36.68 -31.35 -18.27
CA GLY A 704 -35.79 -30.25 -18.67
C GLY A 704 -36.27 -28.85 -18.27
N ASP A 705 -37.51 -28.71 -17.82
CA ASP A 705 -38.06 -27.48 -17.22
C ASP A 705 -38.25 -27.59 -15.68
N SER A 706 -37.66 -28.63 -15.09
CA SER A 706 -37.66 -28.88 -13.64
C SER A 706 -36.28 -28.59 -13.06
N PHE A 707 -36.25 -27.67 -12.12
CA PHE A 707 -35.05 -27.06 -11.58
C PHE A 707 -34.92 -27.38 -10.06
N PRO A 708 -33.76 -27.85 -9.51
CA PRO A 708 -33.41 -27.69 -8.09
C PRO A 708 -33.95 -26.42 -7.40
N LEU A 709 -34.55 -26.65 -6.24
CA LEU A 709 -35.18 -25.60 -5.43
C LEU A 709 -34.13 -24.69 -4.78
N PRO A 710 -34.13 -23.37 -5.04
CA PRO A 710 -33.23 -22.44 -4.35
C PRO A 710 -33.48 -22.45 -2.84
N ALA A 711 -32.42 -22.44 -2.02
CA ALA A 711 -32.54 -22.57 -0.57
C ALA A 711 -33.50 -21.56 0.07
N ALA A 712 -33.49 -20.30 -0.38
CA ALA A 712 -34.39 -19.26 0.12
C ALA A 712 -35.86 -19.52 -0.24
N VAL A 713 -36.15 -20.03 -1.44
CA VAL A 713 -37.51 -20.43 -1.83
C VAL A 713 -37.96 -21.65 -1.01
N GLY A 714 -37.06 -22.61 -0.80
CA GLY A 714 -37.33 -23.76 0.10
C GLY A 714 -37.66 -23.33 1.52
N TYR A 715 -36.97 -22.32 2.04
CA TYR A 715 -37.31 -21.70 3.32
C TYR A 715 -38.73 -21.12 3.30
N TRP A 716 -39.08 -20.29 2.31
CA TRP A 716 -40.43 -19.71 2.21
C TRP A 716 -41.54 -20.76 2.11
N ARG A 717 -41.36 -21.77 1.24
CA ARG A 717 -42.32 -22.89 1.09
C ARG A 717 -42.48 -23.69 2.38
N SER A 718 -41.44 -23.79 3.22
CA SER A 718 -41.54 -24.44 4.54
C SER A 718 -42.36 -23.64 5.55
N GLN A 719 -42.42 -22.30 5.40
CA GLN A 719 -43.20 -21.42 6.29
C GLN A 719 -44.68 -21.34 5.87
N HIS A 720 -44.98 -21.46 4.58
CA HIS A 720 -46.35 -21.45 4.05
C HIS A 720 -46.56 -22.65 3.10
N PRO A 721 -47.05 -23.80 3.60
CA PRO A 721 -47.11 -25.05 2.85
C PRO A 721 -48.18 -25.10 1.74
N ALA A 722 -48.60 -23.95 1.19
CA ALA A 722 -49.53 -23.87 0.07
C ALA A 722 -49.00 -24.60 -1.19
N ASN A 723 -47.69 -24.81 -1.30
CA ASN A 723 -47.07 -25.61 -2.35
C ASN A 723 -45.91 -26.49 -1.81
N PRO A 724 -46.10 -27.81 -1.67
CA PRO A 724 -45.07 -28.73 -1.19
C PRO A 724 -44.06 -29.17 -2.27
N SER A 725 -44.12 -28.61 -3.49
CA SER A 725 -43.22 -29.01 -4.57
C SER A 725 -41.76 -28.81 -4.18
N LYS A 726 -40.93 -29.84 -4.41
CA LYS A 726 -39.48 -29.80 -4.24
C LYS A 726 -38.73 -29.31 -5.47
N VAL A 727 -39.47 -28.92 -6.50
CA VAL A 727 -38.97 -28.48 -7.80
C VAL A 727 -39.35 -27.02 -8.01
N PHE A 728 -38.44 -26.26 -8.63
CA PHE A 728 -38.68 -24.92 -9.15
C PHE A 728 -38.94 -25.03 -10.66
N THR A 729 -39.83 -24.24 -11.25
CA THR A 729 -40.14 -24.33 -12.69
C THR A 729 -39.63 -23.11 -13.47
N GLY A 730 -39.47 -23.24 -14.79
CA GLY A 730 -39.08 -22.11 -15.66
C GLY A 730 -40.06 -20.94 -15.57
N GLY A 731 -41.36 -21.24 -15.51
CA GLY A 731 -42.41 -20.26 -15.26
C GLY A 731 -42.22 -19.45 -13.98
N GLU A 732 -41.80 -20.09 -12.88
CA GLU A 732 -41.48 -19.38 -11.63
C GLU A 732 -40.25 -18.46 -11.79
N ILE A 733 -39.20 -18.94 -12.47
CA ILE A 733 -38.00 -18.13 -12.74
C ILE A 733 -38.37 -16.89 -13.55
N HIS A 734 -39.17 -17.05 -14.61
CA HIS A 734 -39.63 -15.95 -15.44
C HIS A 734 -40.51 -14.96 -14.66
N ALA A 735 -41.37 -15.45 -13.76
CA ALA A 735 -42.14 -14.59 -12.87
C ALA A 735 -41.25 -13.74 -11.95
N TYR A 736 -40.20 -14.35 -11.35
CA TYR A 736 -39.20 -13.61 -10.57
C TYR A 736 -38.47 -12.56 -11.42
N MET A 737 -38.07 -12.90 -12.65
CA MET A 737 -37.42 -11.93 -13.54
C MET A 737 -38.32 -10.74 -13.88
N VAL A 738 -39.61 -10.99 -14.19
CA VAL A 738 -40.59 -9.93 -14.46
C VAL A 738 -40.76 -9.04 -13.24
N HIS A 739 -40.98 -9.63 -12.07
CA HIS A 739 -41.13 -8.90 -10.81
C HIS A 739 -39.91 -8.01 -10.53
N HIS A 740 -38.70 -8.52 -10.71
CA HIS A 740 -37.48 -7.74 -10.41
C HIS A 740 -37.22 -6.63 -11.42
N LEU A 741 -37.63 -6.81 -12.68
CA LEU A 741 -37.61 -5.74 -13.69
C LEU A 741 -38.61 -4.62 -13.34
N LEU A 742 -39.85 -4.97 -13.03
CA LEU A 742 -40.89 -3.98 -12.70
C LEU A 742 -40.58 -3.20 -11.42
N ASN A 743 -40.03 -3.87 -10.40
CA ASN A 743 -39.58 -3.21 -9.17
C ASN A 743 -38.20 -2.55 -9.32
N GLN A 744 -37.59 -2.58 -10.51
CA GLN A 744 -36.27 -2.01 -10.82
C GLN A 744 -35.16 -2.44 -9.85
N ARG A 745 -35.27 -3.65 -9.30
CA ARG A 745 -34.44 -4.12 -8.20
C ARG A 745 -33.70 -5.39 -8.59
N LEU A 746 -32.48 -5.21 -9.07
CA LEU A 746 -31.53 -6.28 -9.39
C LEU A 746 -30.40 -6.31 -8.37
N VAL A 747 -30.26 -7.43 -7.65
CA VAL A 747 -29.26 -7.54 -6.59
C VAL A 747 -27.88 -7.80 -7.19
N ILE A 748 -26.92 -6.93 -6.87
CA ILE A 748 -25.55 -7.00 -7.38
C ILE A 748 -24.61 -7.56 -6.30
N PRO A 749 -23.99 -8.73 -6.50
CA PRO A 749 -23.00 -9.28 -5.58
C PRO A 749 -21.63 -8.64 -5.78
N ILE A 750 -21.06 -8.13 -4.68
CA ILE A 750 -19.66 -7.68 -4.65
C ILE A 750 -18.74 -8.90 -4.57
N PRO A 751 -17.69 -9.01 -5.40
CA PRO A 751 -16.76 -10.14 -5.37
C PRO A 751 -16.09 -10.34 -4.01
N ASN A 752 -16.07 -11.59 -3.52
CA ASN A 752 -15.35 -11.97 -2.30
C ASN A 752 -13.88 -11.54 -2.35
N LEU A 753 -13.21 -11.73 -3.49
CA LEU A 753 -11.81 -11.39 -3.69
C LEU A 753 -11.47 -9.95 -3.31
N TRP A 754 -12.31 -8.97 -3.69
CA TRP A 754 -12.04 -7.56 -3.41
C TRP A 754 -12.11 -7.27 -1.91
N LEU A 755 -13.12 -7.82 -1.23
CA LEU A 755 -13.25 -7.63 0.22
C LEU A 755 -12.23 -8.46 1.02
N ILE A 756 -11.76 -9.60 0.51
CA ILE A 756 -10.62 -10.35 1.08
C ILE A 756 -9.35 -9.48 1.07
N LEU A 757 -9.03 -8.84 -0.06
CA LEU A 757 -7.85 -7.98 -0.17
C LEU A 757 -7.96 -6.76 0.77
N LEU A 758 -9.13 -6.12 0.82
CA LEU A 758 -9.38 -5.03 1.76
C LEU A 758 -9.26 -5.49 3.22
N ALA A 759 -9.84 -6.65 3.56
CA ALA A 759 -9.78 -7.23 4.89
C ALA A 759 -8.35 -7.61 5.29
N ALA A 760 -7.51 -8.08 4.36
CA ALA A 760 -6.10 -8.36 4.60
C ALA A 760 -5.32 -7.09 4.95
N LEU A 761 -5.58 -5.97 4.24
CA LEU A 761 -4.98 -4.67 4.53
C LEU A 761 -5.41 -4.16 5.92
N LEU A 762 -6.71 -4.21 6.22
CA LEU A 762 -7.25 -3.80 7.51
C LEU A 762 -6.74 -4.70 8.66
N GLY A 763 -6.65 -6.01 8.42
CA GLY A 763 -6.09 -6.98 9.35
C GLY A 763 -4.63 -6.69 9.66
N LYS A 764 -3.82 -6.42 8.63
CA LYS A 764 -2.41 -6.03 8.81
C LYS A 764 -2.26 -4.71 9.57
N GLY A 765 -3.06 -3.70 9.23
CA GLY A 765 -3.10 -2.43 9.94
C GLY A 765 -3.42 -2.62 11.43
N THR A 766 -4.39 -3.47 11.73
CA THR A 766 -4.78 -3.82 13.10
C THR A 766 -3.65 -4.52 13.86
N VAL A 767 -2.95 -5.47 13.23
CA VAL A 767 -1.79 -6.15 13.82
C VAL A 767 -0.69 -5.16 14.19
N LEU A 768 -0.43 -4.15 13.34
CA LEU A 768 0.56 -3.10 13.63
C LEU A 768 0.14 -2.23 14.82
N VAL A 769 -1.15 -1.90 14.95
CA VAL A 769 -1.68 -1.17 16.12
C VAL A 769 -1.54 -2.01 17.39
N LEU A 770 -1.99 -3.27 17.36
CA LEU A 770 -1.87 -4.21 18.48
C LEU A 770 -0.41 -4.44 18.90
N GLY A 771 0.55 -4.34 17.97
CA GLY A 771 1.98 -4.39 18.25
C GLY A 771 2.44 -3.39 19.31
N ASN A 772 1.84 -2.18 19.32
CA ASN A 772 2.25 -1.06 20.16
C ASN A 772 1.36 -0.85 21.40
N SER A 773 0.29 -1.64 21.57
CA SER A 773 -0.67 -1.49 22.67
C SER A 773 -0.27 -2.30 23.93
N THR A 774 -0.74 -1.84 25.09
CA THR A 774 -0.64 -2.60 26.37
C THR A 774 -1.58 -3.81 26.39
N LYS A 775 -1.39 -4.74 27.34
CA LYS A 775 -2.20 -5.98 27.42
C LYS A 775 -3.71 -5.69 27.56
N THR A 776 -4.08 -4.72 28.39
CA THR A 776 -5.48 -4.30 28.61
C THR A 776 -6.08 -3.69 27.34
N GLN A 777 -5.36 -2.75 26.71
CA GLN A 777 -5.78 -2.13 25.44
C GLN A 777 -6.00 -3.16 24.33
N LYS A 778 -5.17 -4.22 24.25
CA LYS A 778 -5.36 -5.28 23.24
C LYS A 778 -6.70 -6.00 23.42
N GLN A 779 -7.10 -6.28 24.65
CA GLN A 779 -8.38 -6.96 24.93
C GLN A 779 -9.56 -6.09 24.54
N GLU A 780 -9.52 -4.80 24.89
CA GLU A 780 -10.55 -3.82 24.50
C GLU A 780 -10.66 -3.68 22.98
N ILE A 781 -9.54 -3.56 22.28
CA ILE A 781 -9.51 -3.47 20.80
C ILE A 781 -10.10 -4.74 20.18
N ILE A 782 -9.73 -5.92 20.67
CA ILE A 782 -10.26 -7.19 20.13
C ILE A 782 -11.77 -7.29 20.35
N LEU A 783 -12.28 -6.93 21.53
CA LEU A 783 -13.70 -6.94 21.83
C LEU A 783 -14.48 -5.97 20.92
N LEU A 784 -13.94 -4.76 20.73
CA LEU A 784 -14.52 -3.76 19.85
C LEU A 784 -14.58 -4.25 18.40
N LEU A 785 -13.51 -4.87 17.91
CA LEU A 785 -13.46 -5.42 16.54
C LEU A 785 -14.41 -6.59 16.34
N PHE A 786 -14.63 -7.40 17.38
CA PHE A 786 -15.64 -8.47 17.35
C PHE A 786 -17.05 -7.88 17.20
N LEU A 787 -17.39 -6.86 18.00
CA LEU A 787 -18.65 -6.13 17.86
C LEU A 787 -18.79 -5.49 16.48
N LEU A 788 -17.73 -4.86 15.97
CA LEU A 788 -17.71 -4.24 14.64
C LEU A 788 -17.96 -5.27 13.52
N THR A 789 -17.44 -6.50 13.66
CA THR A 789 -17.67 -7.59 12.70
C THR A 789 -19.15 -8.00 12.68
N ILE A 790 -19.81 -8.06 13.84
CA ILE A 790 -21.26 -8.33 13.94
C ILE A 790 -22.05 -7.19 13.31
N ILE A 791 -21.71 -5.94 13.62
CA ILE A 791 -22.34 -4.76 13.04
C ILE A 791 -22.20 -4.78 11.51
N TYR A 792 -21.02 -5.13 10.99
CA TYR A 792 -20.79 -5.27 9.55
C TYR A 792 -21.69 -6.34 8.92
N ALA A 793 -21.84 -7.51 9.56
CA ALA A 793 -22.71 -8.56 9.06
C ALA A 793 -24.19 -8.11 9.01
N LEU A 794 -24.69 -7.44 10.06
CA LEU A 794 -26.05 -6.90 10.10
C LEU A 794 -26.26 -5.76 9.10
N ALA A 795 -25.31 -4.82 9.02
CA ALA A 795 -25.34 -3.75 8.03
C ALA A 795 -25.35 -4.31 6.61
N SER A 796 -24.60 -5.38 6.34
CA SER A 796 -24.62 -6.06 5.04
C SER A 796 -26.00 -6.60 4.68
N LEU A 797 -26.77 -7.10 5.65
CA LEU A 797 -28.13 -7.61 5.46
C LEU A 797 -29.10 -6.48 5.16
N GLN A 798 -28.93 -5.32 5.80
CA GLN A 798 -29.77 -4.16 5.53
C GLN A 798 -29.45 -3.50 4.18
N ILE A 799 -28.16 -3.36 3.83
CA ILE A 799 -27.70 -2.82 2.54
C ILE A 799 -28.24 -3.66 1.37
N TYR A 800 -28.34 -4.97 1.54
CA TYR A 800 -28.97 -5.84 0.55
C TYR A 800 -30.40 -5.41 0.24
N ILE A 801 -31.18 -5.05 1.27
CA ILE A 801 -32.58 -4.67 1.11
C ILE A 801 -32.68 -3.27 0.51
N SER A 802 -32.00 -2.29 1.12
CA SER A 802 -32.13 -0.87 0.78
C SER A 802 -31.43 -0.47 -0.51
N ALA A 803 -30.30 -1.10 -0.85
CA ALA A 803 -29.48 -0.72 -2.01
C ALA A 803 -29.34 -1.82 -3.06
N ALA A 804 -29.94 -3.01 -2.85
CA ALA A 804 -29.78 -4.17 -3.73
C ALA A 804 -28.31 -4.57 -3.95
N ILE A 805 -27.45 -4.41 -2.93
CA ILE A 805 -26.04 -4.80 -2.98
C ILE A 805 -25.78 -5.95 -1.99
N LEU A 806 -25.27 -7.07 -2.49
CA LEU A 806 -24.87 -8.21 -1.66
C LEU A 806 -23.38 -8.07 -1.33
N LEU A 807 -23.08 -7.69 -0.08
CA LEU A 807 -21.73 -7.71 0.46
C LEU A 807 -21.41 -9.09 1.06
N PRO A 808 -20.32 -9.75 0.66
CA PRO A 808 -19.90 -11.00 1.26
C PRO A 808 -19.35 -10.76 2.67
N TRP A 809 -19.77 -11.55 3.64
CA TRP A 809 -19.35 -11.36 5.03
C TRP A 809 -18.38 -12.43 5.54
N LEU A 810 -18.53 -13.68 5.10
CA LEU A 810 -17.78 -14.82 5.68
C LEU A 810 -16.27 -14.77 5.38
N LEU A 811 -15.87 -14.84 4.11
CA LEU A 811 -14.44 -14.88 3.75
C LEU A 811 -13.68 -13.59 4.11
N PRO A 812 -14.25 -12.38 3.92
CA PRO A 812 -13.58 -11.14 4.34
C PRO A 812 -13.37 -11.08 5.86
N SER A 813 -14.40 -11.41 6.65
CA SER A 813 -14.26 -11.45 8.12
C SER A 813 -13.24 -12.49 8.55
N LEU A 814 -13.27 -13.68 7.95
CA LEU A 814 -12.28 -14.74 8.21
C LEU A 814 -10.85 -14.26 7.90
N THR A 815 -10.65 -13.57 6.77
CA THR A 815 -9.35 -13.00 6.39
C THR A 815 -8.84 -12.03 7.45
N PHE A 816 -9.69 -11.09 7.87
CA PHE A 816 -9.35 -10.10 8.89
C PHE A 816 -8.93 -10.76 10.21
N TRP A 817 -9.71 -11.74 10.68
CA TRP A 817 -9.46 -12.43 11.95
C TRP A 817 -8.25 -13.37 11.91
N ILE A 818 -7.94 -13.98 10.75
CA ILE A 818 -6.73 -14.82 10.60
C ILE A 818 -5.45 -13.99 10.84
N TYR A 819 -5.37 -12.76 10.35
CA TYR A 819 -4.21 -11.89 10.59
C TYR A 819 -4.01 -11.63 12.10
N ILE A 820 -5.09 -11.32 12.81
CA ILE A 820 -5.06 -11.10 14.26
C ILE A 820 -4.68 -12.39 15.01
N PHE A 821 -5.24 -13.53 14.60
CA PHE A 821 -4.97 -14.82 15.21
C PHE A 821 -3.52 -15.26 15.04
N LEU A 822 -2.96 -15.16 13.84
CA LEU A 822 -1.54 -15.47 13.57
C LEU A 822 -0.60 -14.59 14.40
N TYR A 823 -0.93 -13.32 14.59
CA TYR A 823 -0.19 -12.42 15.47
C TYR A 823 -0.20 -12.88 16.93
N LEU A 824 -1.36 -13.31 17.45
CA LEU A 824 -1.49 -13.77 18.84
C LEU A 824 -0.74 -15.08 19.12
N ILE A 825 -0.66 -15.99 18.13
CA ILE A 825 0.06 -17.27 18.26
C ILE A 825 1.57 -17.08 18.23
N ASN A 826 2.09 -16.35 17.23
CA ASN A 826 3.54 -16.21 17.06
C ASN A 826 4.24 -15.53 18.24
N ARG A 827 3.51 -14.73 19.04
CA ARG A 827 4.04 -14.13 20.26
C ARG A 827 4.13 -15.10 21.45
N LYS A 828 3.28 -16.13 21.51
CA LYS A 828 3.36 -17.16 22.56
C LYS A 828 4.56 -18.10 22.36
N SER A 829 4.96 -18.33 21.11
CA SER A 829 6.11 -19.18 20.79
C SER A 829 7.47 -18.59 21.20
N SER A 830 7.58 -17.25 21.37
CA SER A 830 8.84 -16.63 21.82
C SER A 830 9.03 -16.62 23.34
N TYR A 831 8.09 -17.17 24.11
CA TYR A 831 8.19 -17.34 25.57
C TYR A 831 8.51 -18.80 25.97
N LEU A 832 8.62 -19.70 24.99
CA LEU A 832 8.82 -21.14 25.18
C LEU A 832 10.16 -21.65 24.61
N ASN A 833 11.03 -20.76 24.14
CA ASN A 833 12.40 -21.05 23.71
C ASN A 833 13.40 -20.22 24.51
#